data_AF-A0A5C6GFQ7-F1
#
_entry.id   AF-A0A5C6GFQ7-F1
#
_cell.length_a   1.000
_cell.length_b   1.000
_cell.length_c   1.000
_cell.angle_alpha   90.00
_cell.angle_beta   90.00
_cell.angle_gamma   90.00
#
_symmetry.space_group_name_H-M   'P 1'
#
loop_
_entity.id
_entity.type
_entity.pdbx_description
1 polymer ?
#
loop_
_entity_poly.entity_id
_entity_poly.type
_entity_poly.pdbx_seq_one_letter_code
_entity_poly.pdbx_strand_id
1 'polypeptide(L)'
;MECSLALRESLLFCFSTASLGRRSALGSSLDCLCSFHPSVSAAIFRKDQCRDGAEAPSAGRDDVEDQFVAANLPHIFHVPRFFSLERVSKFRMRRAELLLAAVAGLLSPCLFAQPATAMPTPRQFDSCHRVVQEVCRKEDRTYSSEVPKAGSYMPWVQIPLREVGFPAKQYITIVNLTPHRFVLDKSRTHAYQMDTFDWDDVPQGRARQNTAEYTKNIGKNPVDDGGEVYYTIQGTNKRFEIRARTHIPDSYPRRTIIDLSGMGLGQREYLDPGKETAVTLVITGSDSYGFTASLRHGRGNWMKGMYNVIRDRQVQHIFMPATHDSGMSRISGKIGSIGTEVNTQTQGLNIYNQLRAGARLFDLRVGTVHEVADKSAYDFWTMHVSDELAQVVVGNTGESLDDVVREVNQFTAENPGEVIFFRVRYLNGILNIPTAGPIYWTDEIVHSFFNKLKGVNNRCGNLDLNTKFNKQKASYFMDRNGGNGCVLFLLGGNLKPHVPQDSVSDGIYRSSMMDVWDNWSNLPDTEKMANDQVADWKTVGRSGSFKNDQFLISQWLVSADPVTTTALSIQNIGILPTNPALYWMGVNSMSPEAWPTAVLVDYIGVVVADKWNWDQLSAEMYTFAIGMNLYMVSENCDINHGPSPLLPRRGGAAVKTPEASQAGSTWNGIIYANGTVDDDPAPQLHPGRAEVLRPGTAFLNGTVLQTEAANPMSER
;
A
#
# COMPACT_ATOMS: atom_id res chain seq x y z
N MET A 1 -29.00 -17.36 -5.25
CA MET A 1 -28.93 -18.52 -6.15
C MET A 1 -27.75 -19.34 -5.70
N GLU A 2 -28.00 -20.54 -5.20
CA GLU A 2 -26.95 -21.54 -4.97
C GLU A 2 -26.83 -22.45 -6.23
N CYS A 3 -25.92 -23.43 -6.19
CA CYS A 3 -25.65 -24.38 -7.29
C CYS A 3 -25.03 -23.78 -8.58
N SER A 4 -23.72 -23.47 -8.52
CA SER A 4 -22.82 -23.61 -9.66
C SER A 4 -21.37 -23.80 -9.20
N LEU A 5 -21.06 -24.98 -8.63
CA LEU A 5 -19.71 -25.28 -8.12
C LEU A 5 -19.39 -26.79 -8.12
N ALA A 6 -19.68 -27.47 -9.24
CA ALA A 6 -19.32 -28.87 -9.48
C ALA A 6 -19.39 -29.24 -10.98
N LEU A 7 -18.45 -28.76 -11.81
CA LEU A 7 -18.07 -29.34 -13.14
C LEU A 7 -17.01 -28.48 -13.87
N ARG A 8 -15.74 -28.55 -13.47
CA ARG A 8 -14.62 -28.05 -14.31
C ARG A 8 -13.23 -28.65 -14.06
N GLU A 9 -13.16 -29.90 -13.58
CA GLU A 9 -11.91 -30.68 -13.58
C GLU A 9 -12.06 -31.92 -14.47
N SER A 10 -11.37 -31.93 -15.63
CA SER A 10 -11.01 -33.12 -16.43
C SER A 10 -10.37 -32.69 -17.77
N LEU A 11 -9.16 -32.12 -17.76
CA LEU A 11 -8.36 -31.92 -19.00
C LEU A 11 -6.90 -31.50 -18.74
N LEU A 12 -6.04 -32.41 -18.22
CA LEU A 12 -4.58 -32.27 -18.30
C LEU A 12 -3.83 -33.55 -17.87
N PHE A 13 -3.73 -34.55 -18.76
CA PHE A 13 -2.63 -35.53 -18.77
C PHE A 13 -2.67 -36.37 -20.06
N CYS A 14 -1.79 -36.09 -21.02
CA CYS A 14 -1.46 -37.02 -22.11
C CYS A 14 -0.17 -36.60 -22.83
N PHE A 15 0.99 -37.03 -22.31
CA PHE A 15 2.24 -37.02 -23.08
C PHE A 15 2.57 -38.46 -23.49
N SER A 16 2.80 -38.68 -24.78
CA SER A 16 2.99 -40.01 -25.34
C SER A 16 4.43 -40.50 -25.17
N THR A 17 4.60 -41.66 -24.54
CA THR A 17 5.83 -42.47 -24.64
C THR A 17 5.47 -43.84 -25.21
N ALA A 18 5.71 -44.03 -26.51
CA ALA A 18 5.39 -45.28 -27.21
C ALA A 18 6.67 -46.09 -27.50
N SER A 19 6.82 -47.26 -26.86
CA SER A 19 7.79 -48.28 -27.28
C SER A 19 7.32 -49.71 -26.98
N LEU A 20 7.55 -50.58 -27.95
CA LEU A 20 7.05 -51.94 -28.15
C LEU A 20 7.34 -52.95 -27.00
N GLY A 21 6.46 -53.95 -26.77
CA GLY A 21 6.69 -54.93 -25.68
C GLY A 21 6.01 -56.33 -25.62
N ARG A 22 5.16 -56.76 -26.57
CA ARG A 22 4.63 -58.16 -26.77
C ARG A 22 4.34 -59.11 -25.57
N ARG A 23 3.06 -59.52 -25.49
CA ARG A 23 2.50 -60.88 -25.21
C ARG A 23 2.43 -61.49 -23.78
N SER A 24 1.21 -61.97 -23.47
CA SER A 24 0.82 -63.22 -22.73
C SER A 24 1.18 -63.43 -21.24
N ALA A 25 0.40 -64.17 -20.43
CA ALA A 25 -1.02 -64.59 -20.47
C ALA A 25 -1.43 -65.33 -19.16
N LEU A 26 -2.75 -65.36 -18.87
CA LEU A 26 -3.50 -66.36 -18.05
C LEU A 26 -3.25 -66.49 -16.53
N GLY A 27 -4.35 -66.72 -15.80
CA GLY A 27 -4.47 -67.05 -14.36
C GLY A 27 -5.46 -66.10 -13.64
N SER A 28 -6.73 -66.44 -13.33
CA SER A 28 -7.29 -67.43 -12.37
C SER A 28 -6.86 -67.16 -10.91
N SER A 29 -7.74 -67.05 -9.90
CA SER A 29 -9.16 -67.41 -9.74
C SER A 29 -9.98 -66.28 -9.05
N LEU A 30 -11.32 -66.22 -9.10
CA LEU A 30 -12.31 -66.79 -8.13
C LEU A 30 -11.87 -66.75 -6.63
N ASP A 31 -12.74 -66.43 -5.65
CA ASP A 31 -14.22 -66.59 -5.66
C ASP A 31 -15.08 -65.66 -4.75
N CYS A 32 -16.41 -65.71 -5.00
CA CYS A 32 -17.59 -65.50 -4.15
C CYS A 32 -17.45 -64.99 -2.69
N LEU A 33 -18.16 -63.96 -2.19
CA LEU A 33 -19.63 -63.74 -1.94
C LEU A 33 -19.88 -63.60 -0.42
N CYS A 34 -20.69 -62.61 -0.01
CA CYS A 34 -21.88 -62.86 0.83
C CYS A 34 -22.71 -61.58 1.03
N SER A 35 -24.01 -61.65 0.77
CA SER A 35 -24.99 -60.57 0.96
C SER A 35 -25.78 -60.77 2.26
N PHE A 36 -26.24 -59.70 2.92
CA PHE A 36 -27.50 -59.71 3.69
C PHE A 36 -28.11 -58.30 3.79
N HIS A 37 -29.43 -58.23 4.03
CA HIS A 37 -30.26 -57.02 3.85
C HIS A 37 -31.22 -56.82 5.08
N PRO A 38 -32.30 -56.00 5.09
CA PRO A 38 -32.42 -54.93 6.11
C PRO A 38 -33.67 -54.99 7.02
N SER A 39 -33.73 -54.09 8.01
CA SER A 39 -34.96 -53.46 8.57
C SER A 39 -34.54 -52.32 9.53
N VAL A 40 -35.20 -51.18 9.79
CA VAL A 40 -36.50 -50.51 9.46
C VAL A 40 -37.30 -50.16 10.73
N SER A 41 -37.41 -48.86 11.02
CA SER A 41 -38.50 -48.13 11.73
C SER A 41 -38.17 -46.62 11.62
N ALA A 42 -39.01 -45.70 11.14
CA ALA A 42 -40.41 -45.34 11.46
C ALA A 42 -40.54 -44.59 12.82
N ALA A 43 -41.26 -43.47 12.97
CA ALA A 43 -41.92 -42.53 12.04
C ALA A 43 -42.13 -41.17 12.82
N ILE A 44 -43.07 -40.21 12.67
CA ILE A 44 -44.35 -40.02 11.94
C ILE A 44 -44.59 -38.48 11.82
N PHE A 45 -45.05 -37.92 10.69
CA PHE A 45 -46.25 -37.02 10.57
C PHE A 45 -46.59 -36.62 9.12
N ARG A 46 -47.74 -35.96 8.92
CA ARG A 46 -48.55 -35.84 7.68
C ARG A 46 -48.15 -34.62 6.81
N LYS A 47 -48.32 -34.57 5.47
CA LYS A 47 -49.54 -34.73 4.61
C LYS A 47 -50.60 -33.65 4.92
N ASP A 48 -51.27 -32.96 3.99
CA ASP A 48 -51.58 -33.13 2.55
C ASP A 48 -51.48 -31.72 1.84
N GLN A 49 -51.70 -31.43 0.54
CA GLN A 49 -52.32 -32.13 -0.60
C GLN A 49 -51.90 -31.53 -1.98
N CYS A 50 -52.02 -32.32 -3.07
CA CYS A 50 -52.43 -32.07 -4.48
C CYS A 50 -52.39 -30.65 -5.14
N ARG A 51 -52.28 -30.47 -6.48
CA ARG A 51 -52.06 -31.30 -7.73
C ARG A 51 -51.96 -30.30 -8.93
N ASP A 52 -51.49 -30.57 -10.16
CA ASP A 52 -50.73 -31.68 -10.78
C ASP A 52 -49.36 -31.12 -11.29
N GLY A 53 -48.90 -31.08 -12.56
CA GLY A 53 -49.34 -31.73 -13.82
C GLY A 53 -48.79 -31.17 -15.14
N ALA A 54 -47.97 -31.97 -15.86
CA ALA A 54 -47.64 -31.91 -17.31
C ALA A 54 -47.00 -30.61 -17.87
N GLU A 55 -46.18 -30.59 -18.93
CA GLU A 55 -45.57 -31.66 -19.75
C GLU A 55 -44.24 -31.15 -20.37
N ALA A 56 -43.48 -32.04 -21.04
CA ALA A 56 -42.28 -31.73 -21.84
C ALA A 56 -42.43 -32.46 -23.21
N PRO A 57 -41.52 -32.37 -24.22
CA PRO A 57 -40.19 -31.75 -24.23
C PRO A 57 -39.87 -31.02 -25.58
N SER A 58 -38.56 -30.94 -25.94
CA SER A 58 -38.00 -30.83 -27.31
C SER A 58 -38.04 -29.47 -28.04
N ALA A 59 -37.16 -29.17 -28.99
CA ALA A 59 -35.76 -29.62 -29.19
C ALA A 59 -35.03 -28.75 -30.24
N GLY A 60 -33.70 -28.62 -30.09
CA GLY A 60 -32.78 -28.17 -31.14
C GLY A 60 -32.85 -26.69 -31.53
N ARG A 61 -32.01 -26.20 -32.47
CA ARG A 61 -30.64 -26.60 -32.87
C ARG A 61 -30.20 -25.62 -33.97
N ASP A 62 -28.88 -25.38 -34.08
CA ASP A 62 -28.19 -24.81 -35.26
C ASP A 62 -28.65 -23.37 -35.65
N ASP A 63 -27.94 -22.58 -36.46
CA ASP A 63 -26.51 -22.23 -36.56
C ASP A 63 -26.41 -20.91 -37.37
N VAL A 64 -25.20 -20.39 -37.65
CA VAL A 64 -24.89 -19.33 -38.66
C VAL A 64 -25.41 -17.91 -38.36
N GLU A 65 -24.83 -16.78 -38.80
CA GLU A 65 -23.45 -16.31 -39.04
C GLU A 65 -23.57 -14.79 -39.40
N ASP A 66 -22.43 -14.08 -39.49
CA ASP A 66 -22.20 -12.84 -40.26
C ASP A 66 -22.93 -11.48 -40.01
N GLN A 67 -22.09 -10.46 -39.75
CA GLN A 67 -21.99 -9.13 -40.40
C GLN A 67 -23.29 -8.29 -40.63
N PHE A 68 -23.38 -7.02 -40.19
CA PHE A 68 -22.69 -5.88 -40.84
C PHE A 68 -22.76 -4.56 -40.02
N VAL A 69 -21.66 -3.77 -40.07
CA VAL A 69 -21.53 -2.28 -40.05
C VAL A 69 -22.33 -1.38 -39.07
N ALA A 70 -21.65 -0.34 -38.59
CA ALA A 70 -22.18 0.71 -37.72
C ALA A 70 -22.90 1.86 -38.46
N ALA A 71 -23.81 2.57 -37.76
CA ALA A 71 -23.84 4.05 -37.73
C ALA A 71 -24.82 4.65 -36.69
N ASN A 72 -24.46 5.83 -36.18
CA ASN A 72 -25.31 6.95 -35.74
C ASN A 72 -26.28 6.83 -34.53
N LEU A 73 -25.87 7.52 -33.46
CA LEU A 73 -26.65 8.30 -32.49
C LEU A 73 -27.60 9.35 -33.15
N PRO A 74 -28.43 10.11 -32.38
CA PRO A 74 -28.98 9.89 -31.03
C PRO A 74 -30.51 10.14 -30.92
N HIS A 75 -31.15 9.79 -29.78
CA HIS A 75 -32.22 10.63 -29.23
C HIS A 75 -32.42 10.49 -27.69
N ILE A 76 -32.12 11.60 -27.00
CA ILE A 76 -32.89 12.24 -25.91
C ILE A 76 -33.96 11.39 -25.18
N PHE A 77 -33.86 11.30 -23.85
CA PHE A 77 -35.04 11.17 -22.97
C PHE A 77 -34.87 11.96 -21.64
N HIS A 78 -35.98 12.13 -20.91
CA HIS A 78 -36.19 13.20 -19.92
C HIS A 78 -35.66 12.95 -18.49
N VAL A 79 -35.25 14.04 -17.85
CA VAL A 79 -35.12 14.18 -16.39
C VAL A 79 -36.46 14.59 -15.75
N PRO A 80 -36.93 13.92 -14.68
CA PRO A 80 -37.99 14.44 -13.81
C PRO A 80 -37.44 15.31 -12.67
N ARG A 81 -38.14 16.40 -12.33
CA ARG A 81 -37.84 17.28 -11.17
C ARG A 81 -38.41 16.68 -9.88
N PHE A 82 -37.85 17.04 -8.71
CA PHE A 82 -38.67 17.14 -7.48
C PHE A 82 -38.22 18.21 -6.46
N PHE A 83 -39.25 18.77 -5.81
CA PHE A 83 -39.34 19.58 -4.59
C PHE A 83 -38.34 20.71 -4.26
N SER A 84 -38.90 21.92 -4.21
CA SER A 84 -38.54 22.97 -3.24
C SER A 84 -39.25 22.72 -1.90
N LEU A 85 -38.63 23.13 -0.78
CA LEU A 85 -39.34 23.44 0.46
C LEU A 85 -38.50 24.36 1.37
N GLU A 86 -38.85 25.65 1.43
CA GLU A 86 -38.37 26.53 2.51
C GLU A 86 -39.11 26.22 3.82
N ARG A 87 -38.41 26.33 4.96
CA ARG A 87 -39.08 26.70 6.22
C ARG A 87 -38.14 27.39 7.20
N VAL A 88 -38.35 28.69 7.40
CA VAL A 88 -37.68 29.49 8.43
C VAL A 88 -38.29 29.18 9.81
N SER A 89 -37.44 29.03 10.82
CA SER A 89 -37.85 29.23 12.22
C SER A 89 -36.82 30.10 12.96
N LYS A 90 -37.32 31.10 13.70
CA LYS A 90 -36.52 31.96 14.57
C LYS A 90 -36.79 31.56 16.02
N PHE A 91 -35.76 31.45 16.85
CA PHE A 91 -35.94 31.35 18.31
C PHE A 91 -35.29 32.51 19.05
N ARG A 92 -35.84 32.82 20.23
CA ARG A 92 -35.65 34.11 20.92
C ARG A 92 -34.43 34.14 21.84
N MET A 93 -33.74 35.28 21.88
CA MET A 93 -32.97 35.71 23.05
C MET A 93 -33.91 36.22 24.17
N ARG A 94 -33.43 36.19 25.42
CA ARG A 94 -33.92 37.03 26.54
C ARG A 94 -32.73 37.50 27.39
N ARG A 95 -32.87 38.67 28.03
CA ARG A 95 -31.92 39.29 28.99
C ARG A 95 -32.70 39.92 30.17
N ALA A 96 -32.14 39.78 31.37
CA ALA A 96 -32.27 40.58 32.60
C ALA A 96 -31.29 39.92 33.62
N GLU A 97 -30.45 40.54 34.47
CA GLU A 97 -30.55 41.75 35.32
C GLU A 97 -31.48 41.51 36.56
N LEU A 98 -31.17 41.86 37.83
CA LEU A 98 -30.41 42.99 38.43
C LEU A 98 -29.82 42.70 39.87
N LEU A 99 -28.94 43.59 40.39
CA LEU A 99 -28.57 43.94 41.81
C LEU A 99 -27.77 42.89 42.68
N LEU A 100 -26.75 43.18 43.53
CA LEU A 100 -26.47 44.16 44.66
C LEU A 100 -27.20 43.79 45.99
N ALA A 101 -26.68 43.88 47.23
CA ALA A 101 -25.42 44.36 47.91
C ALA A 101 -25.37 43.80 49.39
N ALA A 102 -24.47 44.08 50.36
CA ALA A 102 -23.00 44.22 50.51
C ALA A 102 -22.62 44.44 52.03
N VAL A 103 -21.32 44.47 52.42
CA VAL A 103 -20.76 45.01 53.73
C VAL A 103 -21.02 44.13 55.01
N ALA A 104 -20.21 44.02 56.09
CA ALA A 104 -19.02 44.75 56.63
C ALA A 104 -18.02 43.89 57.49
N GLY A 105 -16.80 44.42 57.72
CA GLY A 105 -16.05 44.36 59.00
C GLY A 105 -14.84 43.41 59.14
N LEU A 106 -13.83 43.65 60.03
CA LEU A 106 -13.37 44.89 60.69
C LEU A 106 -12.00 44.67 61.42
N LEU A 107 -11.26 45.77 61.68
CA LEU A 107 -10.12 45.95 62.63
C LEU A 107 -8.68 45.49 62.28
N SER A 108 -7.73 46.11 63.01
CA SER A 108 -6.25 46.12 62.88
C SER A 108 -5.64 45.94 64.30
N PRO A 109 -4.30 45.79 64.52
CA PRO A 109 -3.34 46.90 64.42
C PRO A 109 -1.94 46.56 63.86
N CYS A 110 -1.11 47.58 63.69
CA CYS A 110 0.25 47.52 63.11
C CYS A 110 1.37 47.39 64.16
N LEU A 111 2.57 46.97 63.74
CA LEU A 111 3.85 47.43 64.31
C LEU A 111 4.90 47.66 63.19
N PHE A 112 5.93 48.44 63.50
CA PHE A 112 6.77 49.21 62.56
C PHE A 112 7.92 48.44 61.90
N ALA A 113 8.23 48.76 60.64
CA ALA A 113 9.60 49.01 60.14
C ALA A 113 9.59 49.66 58.72
N GLN A 114 10.19 50.85 58.57
CA GLN A 114 10.56 51.51 57.30
C GLN A 114 11.55 52.67 57.62
N PRO A 115 12.29 53.25 56.64
CA PRO A 115 12.32 52.92 55.21
C PRO A 115 13.74 52.58 54.67
N ALA A 116 13.78 52.02 53.46
CA ALA A 116 14.91 52.16 52.53
C ALA A 116 14.36 52.61 51.17
N THR A 117 14.96 53.63 50.55
CA THR A 117 14.41 54.26 49.34
C THR A 117 14.82 53.52 48.06
N ALA A 118 13.84 52.97 47.36
CA ALA A 118 13.98 52.41 46.02
C ALA A 118 13.04 53.14 45.03
N MET A 119 13.49 53.31 43.78
CA MET A 119 12.74 54.05 42.75
C MET A 119 11.56 53.22 42.19
N PRO A 120 10.49 53.87 41.68
CA PRO A 120 9.28 53.18 41.23
C PRO A 120 9.53 52.31 39.99
N THR A 121 9.38 51.00 40.14
CA THR A 121 9.37 50.04 39.05
C THR A 121 8.22 50.33 38.08
N PRO A 122 8.42 50.27 36.74
CA PRO A 122 7.32 50.39 35.79
C PRO A 122 6.23 49.35 36.06
N ARG A 123 4.97 49.74 35.93
CA ARG A 123 3.84 48.79 36.02
C ARG A 123 3.94 47.81 34.85
N GLN A 124 4.29 46.58 35.16
CA GLN A 124 4.24 45.47 34.22
C GLN A 124 2.78 45.26 33.83
N PHE A 125 2.45 45.53 32.56
CA PHE A 125 1.14 45.15 32.02
C PHE A 125 1.13 43.64 31.87
N ASP A 126 0.35 42.95 32.69
CA ASP A 126 0.08 41.52 32.51
C ASP A 126 -0.64 41.32 31.17
N SER A 127 0.14 40.93 30.16
CA SER A 127 -0.38 40.53 28.87
C SER A 127 -1.26 39.30 29.07
N CYS A 128 -2.57 39.48 29.00
CA CYS A 128 -3.55 38.40 28.92
C CYS A 128 -3.40 37.66 27.58
N HIS A 129 -2.29 36.93 27.41
CA HIS A 129 -2.13 35.91 26.40
C HIS A 129 -3.14 34.79 26.67
N ARG A 130 -4.36 34.98 26.15
CA ARG A 130 -5.23 33.87 25.79
C ARG A 130 -4.40 32.95 24.91
N VAL A 131 -4.02 31.79 25.44
CA VAL A 131 -3.52 30.67 24.64
C VAL A 131 -4.65 30.34 23.67
N VAL A 132 -4.51 30.76 22.42
CA VAL A 132 -5.45 30.41 21.36
C VAL A 132 -5.28 28.92 21.14
N GLN A 133 -6.26 28.14 21.58
CA GLN A 133 -6.21 26.70 21.45
C GLN A 133 -6.14 26.33 19.96
N GLU A 134 -5.00 25.82 19.52
CA GLU A 134 -4.78 25.37 18.16
C GLU A 134 -5.59 24.10 17.92
N VAL A 135 -6.82 24.29 17.43
CA VAL A 135 -7.73 23.23 16.98
C VAL A 135 -7.72 23.14 15.46
N CYS A 136 -8.00 21.95 14.92
CA CYS A 136 -8.23 21.76 13.49
C CYS A 136 -9.41 22.61 13.00
N ARG A 137 -9.31 23.10 11.76
CA ARG A 137 -10.30 23.95 11.11
C ARG A 137 -10.53 23.44 9.70
N LYS A 138 -11.79 23.24 9.31
CA LYS A 138 -12.13 22.74 7.96
C LYS A 138 -11.87 23.81 6.89
N GLU A 139 -11.73 25.07 7.31
CA GLU A 139 -11.35 26.24 6.52
C GLU A 139 -9.84 26.34 6.26
N ASP A 140 -9.00 25.68 7.07
CA ASP A 140 -7.54 25.62 6.89
C ASP A 140 -7.12 24.44 5.98
N ARG A 141 -8.09 23.70 5.42
CA ARG A 141 -7.87 22.56 4.51
C ARG A 141 -7.25 23.03 3.18
N THR A 142 -6.31 22.24 2.70
CA THR A 142 -5.55 22.45 1.46
C THR A 142 -5.80 21.39 0.38
N TYR A 143 -6.40 20.25 0.74
CA TYR A 143 -6.70 19.15 -0.18
C TYR A 143 -7.56 19.61 -1.37
N SER A 144 -7.12 19.32 -2.60
CA SER A 144 -7.77 19.81 -3.82
C SER A 144 -8.91 18.92 -4.31
N SER A 145 -10.06 19.54 -4.60
CA SER A 145 -11.18 18.92 -5.30
C SER A 145 -10.92 18.69 -6.80
N GLU A 146 -9.91 19.35 -7.37
CA GLU A 146 -9.44 19.13 -8.74
C GLU A 146 -8.95 17.69 -8.92
N VAL A 147 -9.40 17.03 -9.99
CA VAL A 147 -8.98 15.67 -10.34
C VAL A 147 -8.13 15.75 -11.61
N PRO A 148 -6.85 15.35 -11.58
CA PRO A 148 -6.01 15.29 -12.78
C PRO A 148 -6.58 14.37 -13.85
N LYS A 149 -6.09 14.51 -15.09
CA LYS A 149 -6.33 13.55 -16.18
C LYS A 149 -6.06 12.13 -15.68
N ALA A 150 -7.02 11.23 -15.91
CA ALA A 150 -6.87 9.81 -15.56
C ALA A 150 -5.64 9.20 -16.25
N GLY A 151 -4.93 8.33 -15.52
CA GLY A 151 -3.83 7.55 -16.06
C GLY A 151 -4.29 6.39 -16.94
N SER A 152 -3.36 5.50 -17.23
CA SER A 152 -3.57 4.28 -17.99
C SER A 152 -2.88 3.11 -17.29
N TYR A 153 -3.53 1.96 -17.28
CA TYR A 153 -2.93 0.70 -16.86
C TYR A 153 -1.96 0.20 -17.93
N MET A 154 -0.88 -0.46 -17.51
CA MET A 154 -0.02 -1.18 -18.44
C MET A 154 -0.79 -2.37 -19.03
N PRO A 155 -0.88 -2.52 -20.37
CA PRO A 155 -1.49 -3.70 -20.97
C PRO A 155 -0.66 -4.95 -20.66
N TRP A 156 -1.28 -5.98 -20.07
CA TRP A 156 -0.57 -7.20 -19.63
C TRP A 156 0.20 -7.92 -20.75
N VAL A 157 -0.25 -7.78 -22.00
CA VAL A 157 0.48 -8.27 -23.19
C VAL A 157 1.89 -7.68 -23.36
N GLN A 158 2.20 -6.57 -22.68
CA GLN A 158 3.54 -5.97 -22.66
C GLN A 158 4.46 -6.55 -21.59
N ILE A 159 3.98 -7.37 -20.65
CA ILE A 159 4.82 -7.96 -19.59
C ILE A 159 5.97 -8.81 -20.18
N PRO A 160 5.73 -9.75 -21.12
CA PRO A 160 6.82 -10.48 -21.79
C PRO A 160 7.68 -9.62 -22.72
N LEU A 161 7.26 -8.38 -23.00
CA LEU A 161 7.89 -7.45 -23.95
C LEU A 161 8.52 -6.22 -23.26
N ARG A 162 8.67 -6.25 -21.92
CA ARG A 162 9.16 -5.15 -21.08
C ARG A 162 10.52 -4.58 -21.54
N GLU A 163 11.40 -5.47 -22.01
CA GLU A 163 12.74 -5.19 -22.57
C GLU A 163 12.73 -5.08 -24.11
N VAL A 164 11.70 -5.61 -24.79
CA VAL A 164 11.75 -5.86 -26.24
C VAL A 164 11.40 -4.62 -27.05
N GLY A 165 12.44 -3.93 -27.50
CA GLY A 165 12.39 -3.00 -28.63
C GLY A 165 12.09 -1.54 -28.29
N PHE A 166 12.62 -0.67 -29.14
CA PHE A 166 12.48 0.78 -29.12
C PHE A 166 11.83 1.21 -30.45
N PRO A 167 10.97 2.24 -30.51
CA PRO A 167 10.49 3.12 -29.44
C PRO A 167 9.52 2.48 -28.45
N ALA A 168 9.23 3.24 -27.40
CA ALA A 168 8.35 2.88 -26.31
C ALA A 168 7.66 4.12 -25.74
N LYS A 169 6.56 3.88 -25.02
CA LYS A 169 5.84 4.86 -24.21
C LYS A 169 6.18 4.60 -22.75
N GLN A 170 6.55 5.66 -22.04
CA GLN A 170 7.01 5.65 -20.66
C GLN A 170 6.08 6.52 -19.81
N TYR A 171 5.78 6.05 -18.60
CA TYR A 171 5.02 6.81 -17.63
C TYR A 171 5.91 7.28 -16.48
N ILE A 172 5.61 8.48 -15.97
CA ILE A 172 6.20 9.00 -14.73
C ILE A 172 5.06 9.51 -13.85
N THR A 173 4.78 8.82 -12.75
CA THR A 173 3.72 9.22 -11.80
C THR A 173 4.30 10.17 -10.76
N ILE A 174 3.72 11.36 -10.61
CA ILE A 174 4.01 12.27 -9.48
C ILE A 174 2.83 12.23 -8.52
N VAL A 175 3.11 11.99 -7.24
CA VAL A 175 2.15 11.98 -6.13
C VAL A 175 2.47 13.15 -5.20
N ASN A 176 1.52 14.10 -5.07
CA ASN A 176 1.65 15.28 -4.24
C ASN A 176 0.88 15.12 -2.92
N LEU A 177 1.57 14.82 -1.84
CA LEU A 177 1.04 14.77 -0.48
C LEU A 177 1.57 15.94 0.36
N THR A 178 1.51 17.14 -0.22
CA THR A 178 1.89 18.42 0.41
C THR A 178 0.71 19.40 0.37
N PRO A 179 0.68 20.43 1.25
CA PRO A 179 -0.28 21.54 1.15
C PRO A 179 -0.03 22.49 -0.04
N HIS A 180 0.99 22.22 -0.87
CA HIS A 180 1.44 23.08 -1.96
C HIS A 180 1.10 22.46 -3.32
N ARG A 181 0.63 23.26 -4.28
CA ARG A 181 0.49 22.80 -5.68
C ARG A 181 1.88 22.67 -6.30
N PHE A 182 2.13 21.62 -7.08
CA PHE A 182 3.30 21.57 -7.96
C PHE A 182 2.89 22.19 -9.30
N VAL A 183 3.45 23.37 -9.60
CA VAL A 183 3.11 24.17 -10.79
C VAL A 183 4.17 23.97 -11.85
N LEU A 184 3.75 23.56 -13.05
CA LEU A 184 4.61 23.24 -14.17
C LEU A 184 5.05 24.50 -14.92
N ASP A 185 6.37 24.69 -15.05
CA ASP A 185 6.92 25.74 -15.89
C ASP A 185 6.90 25.30 -17.37
N LYS A 186 5.77 25.57 -18.03
CA LYS A 186 5.56 25.30 -19.46
C LYS A 186 6.44 26.16 -20.39
N SER A 187 7.14 27.17 -19.85
CA SER A 187 8.09 28.01 -20.62
C SER A 187 9.51 27.44 -20.67
N ARG A 188 9.91 26.65 -19.67
CA ARG A 188 11.20 25.95 -19.63
C ARG A 188 11.09 24.45 -19.95
N THR A 189 9.94 23.83 -19.68
CA THR A 189 9.71 22.40 -19.96
C THR A 189 9.68 22.13 -21.45
N HIS A 190 10.51 21.18 -21.90
CA HIS A 190 10.76 20.92 -23.31
C HIS A 190 11.09 19.44 -23.59
N ALA A 191 10.95 19.05 -24.85
CA ALA A 191 11.35 17.76 -25.37
C ALA A 191 11.99 17.85 -26.77
N TYR A 192 12.89 16.92 -27.05
CA TYR A 192 13.51 16.66 -28.34
C TYR A 192 13.22 15.20 -28.73
N GLN A 193 12.73 15.00 -29.96
CA GLN A 193 12.39 13.68 -30.50
C GLN A 193 11.47 12.83 -29.59
N MET A 194 10.45 13.46 -29.03
CA MET A 194 9.31 12.77 -28.39
C MET A 194 8.08 12.93 -29.29
N ASP A 195 7.34 11.85 -29.52
CA ASP A 195 6.05 11.88 -30.22
C ASP A 195 4.92 12.37 -29.28
N THR A 196 5.02 12.04 -27.98
CA THR A 196 4.13 12.53 -26.92
C THR A 196 4.96 13.01 -25.73
N PHE A 197 4.67 14.21 -25.20
CA PHE A 197 5.28 14.71 -23.96
C PHE A 197 4.22 15.42 -23.10
N ASP A 198 3.37 14.63 -22.45
CA ASP A 198 2.16 15.08 -21.76
C ASP A 198 2.40 15.27 -20.25
N TRP A 199 2.64 16.53 -19.86
CA TRP A 199 2.89 16.99 -18.49
C TRP A 199 1.97 18.16 -18.14
N ASP A 200 1.55 18.22 -16.87
CA ASP A 200 0.80 19.35 -16.32
C ASP A 200 1.06 19.50 -14.81
N ASP A 201 0.43 20.48 -14.18
CA ASP A 201 0.39 20.67 -12.73
C ASP A 201 -0.04 19.41 -11.95
N VAL A 202 0.38 19.33 -10.67
CA VAL A 202 -0.07 18.30 -9.72
C VAL A 202 -0.73 18.97 -8.50
N PRO A 203 -2.08 18.90 -8.37
CA PRO A 203 -2.81 19.49 -7.25
C PRO A 203 -2.48 18.85 -5.89
N GLN A 204 -2.75 19.59 -4.82
CA GLN A 204 -2.63 19.14 -3.43
C GLN A 204 -3.45 17.86 -3.18
N GLY A 205 -2.80 16.82 -2.66
CA GLY A 205 -3.43 15.53 -2.34
C GLY A 205 -3.72 14.64 -3.54
N ARG A 206 -3.19 14.97 -4.73
CA ARG A 206 -3.48 14.27 -5.99
C ARG A 206 -2.23 13.67 -6.61
N ALA A 207 -2.46 12.82 -7.60
CA ALA A 207 -1.40 12.25 -8.41
C ALA A 207 -1.65 12.48 -9.91
N ARG A 208 -0.58 12.63 -10.70
CA ARG A 208 -0.63 12.71 -12.16
C ARG A 208 0.31 11.67 -12.75
N GLN A 209 -0.21 10.78 -13.59
CA GLN A 209 0.62 9.96 -14.47
C GLN A 209 0.95 10.78 -15.72
N ASN A 210 2.23 11.13 -15.88
CA ASN A 210 2.74 11.88 -17.03
C ASN A 210 3.21 10.90 -18.11
N THR A 211 3.18 11.31 -19.38
CA THR A 211 3.60 10.45 -20.50
C THR A 211 4.78 11.07 -21.26
N ALA A 212 5.85 10.29 -21.43
CA ALA A 212 6.90 10.54 -22.40
C ALA A 212 6.93 9.38 -23.41
N GLU A 213 6.77 9.68 -24.69
CA GLU A 213 6.75 8.68 -25.76
C GLU A 213 7.85 9.02 -26.77
N TYR A 214 8.88 8.18 -26.80
CA TYR A 214 10.06 8.34 -27.63
C TYR A 214 9.72 8.08 -29.12
N THR A 215 10.48 8.66 -30.06
CA THR A 215 9.94 8.85 -31.42
C THR A 215 9.91 7.59 -32.28
N LYS A 216 8.82 7.41 -33.04
CA LYS A 216 8.67 6.36 -34.07
C LYS A 216 8.97 6.85 -35.49
N ASN A 217 9.37 8.10 -35.65
CA ASN A 217 9.51 8.72 -36.97
C ASN A 217 10.68 8.12 -37.78
N ILE A 218 10.39 7.70 -39.01
CA ILE A 218 11.38 7.13 -39.94
C ILE A 218 12.48 8.16 -40.21
N GLY A 219 13.74 7.74 -40.04
CA GLY A 219 14.91 8.62 -40.21
C GLY A 219 15.29 9.42 -38.97
N LYS A 220 14.58 9.28 -37.85
CA LYS A 220 15.08 9.70 -36.53
C LYS A 220 15.88 8.59 -35.87
N ASN A 221 16.84 8.98 -35.03
CA ASN A 221 17.71 8.07 -34.30
C ASN A 221 17.39 8.19 -32.80
N PRO A 222 16.88 7.14 -32.13
CA PRO A 222 16.45 7.24 -30.74
C PRO A 222 17.58 7.47 -29.72
N VAL A 223 18.85 7.43 -30.15
CA VAL A 223 20.03 7.59 -29.27
C VAL A 223 20.08 8.95 -28.55
N ASP A 224 19.39 9.98 -29.04
CA ASP A 224 19.36 11.31 -28.43
C ASP A 224 17.96 11.85 -28.08
N ASP A 225 16.93 10.99 -28.09
CA ASP A 225 15.57 11.36 -27.64
C ASP A 225 15.55 11.72 -26.15
N GLY A 226 14.95 12.86 -25.79
CA GLY A 226 14.91 13.29 -24.40
C GLY A 226 14.09 14.54 -24.11
N GLY A 227 13.62 14.68 -22.87
CA GLY A 227 12.95 15.89 -22.39
C GLY A 227 13.29 16.23 -20.94
N GLU A 228 13.10 17.49 -20.58
CA GLU A 228 13.31 18.03 -19.22
C GLU A 228 12.09 18.83 -18.78
N VAL A 229 11.68 18.62 -17.52
CA VAL A 229 10.44 19.10 -16.91
C VAL A 229 10.79 19.85 -15.64
N TYR A 230 10.21 21.04 -15.45
CA TYR A 230 10.58 21.93 -14.34
C TYR A 230 9.34 22.32 -13.54
N TYR A 231 9.32 21.94 -12.26
CA TYR A 231 8.22 22.27 -11.33
C TYR A 231 8.65 23.29 -10.29
N THR A 232 7.69 24.13 -9.87
CA THR A 232 7.80 25.02 -8.72
C THR A 232 6.77 24.63 -7.66
N ILE A 233 7.13 24.72 -6.38
CA ILE A 233 6.25 24.33 -5.27
C ILE A 233 5.56 25.59 -4.73
N GLN A 234 4.26 25.73 -5.01
CA GLN A 234 3.50 26.96 -4.82
C GLN A 234 3.52 27.45 -3.36
N GLY A 235 3.89 28.72 -3.16
CA GLY A 235 4.01 29.33 -1.82
C GLY A 235 5.35 29.04 -1.13
N THR A 236 6.34 28.50 -1.84
CA THR A 236 7.72 28.29 -1.35
C THR A 236 8.73 28.84 -2.37
N ASN A 237 10.03 28.79 -2.05
CA ASN A 237 11.10 29.02 -3.02
C ASN A 237 11.66 27.73 -3.66
N LYS A 238 11.01 26.58 -3.42
CA LYS A 238 11.51 25.26 -3.81
C LYS A 238 11.12 24.91 -5.24
N ARG A 239 12.00 24.18 -5.92
CA ARG A 239 11.82 23.66 -7.28
C ARG A 239 12.36 22.25 -7.39
N PHE A 240 11.85 21.49 -8.34
CA PHE A 240 12.39 20.19 -8.72
C PHE A 240 12.29 19.97 -10.23
N GLU A 241 13.10 19.04 -10.74
CA GLU A 241 13.24 18.75 -12.16
C GLU A 241 13.07 17.24 -12.41
N ILE A 242 12.50 16.86 -13.55
CA ILE A 242 12.42 15.47 -14.00
C ILE A 242 12.88 15.40 -15.45
N ARG A 243 13.68 14.39 -15.78
CA ARG A 243 14.22 14.18 -17.13
C ARG A 243 13.88 12.77 -17.59
N ALA A 244 13.37 12.63 -18.80
CA ALA A 244 13.06 11.34 -19.42
C ALA A 244 13.89 11.23 -20.70
N ARG A 245 14.81 10.26 -20.78
CA ARG A 245 15.83 10.17 -21.83
C ARG A 245 16.14 8.74 -22.23
N THR A 246 16.76 8.59 -23.40
CA THR A 246 17.38 7.33 -23.79
C THR A 246 18.81 7.17 -23.26
N HIS A 247 19.26 5.93 -23.17
CA HIS A 247 20.63 5.54 -22.80
C HIS A 247 21.06 4.36 -23.68
N ILE A 248 20.94 4.48 -25.00
CA ILE A 248 21.25 3.38 -25.94
C ILE A 248 22.78 3.25 -26.07
N PRO A 249 23.38 2.05 -26.00
CA PRO A 249 22.76 0.72 -26.09
C PRO A 249 22.65 -0.06 -24.76
N ASP A 250 22.32 0.60 -23.64
CA ASP A 250 22.04 -0.07 -22.37
C ASP A 250 20.84 -1.04 -22.47
N SER A 251 20.85 -2.12 -21.67
CA SER A 251 19.76 -3.11 -21.66
C SER A 251 18.42 -2.54 -21.18
N TYR A 252 18.45 -1.46 -20.40
CA TYR A 252 17.32 -0.59 -20.15
C TYR A 252 17.53 0.69 -20.98
N PRO A 253 17.10 0.76 -22.24
CA PRO A 253 17.43 1.89 -23.13
C PRO A 253 16.71 3.20 -22.77
N ARG A 254 15.95 3.25 -21.66
CA ARG A 254 15.21 4.40 -21.12
C ARG A 254 15.70 4.74 -19.71
N ARG A 255 15.66 6.02 -19.35
CA ARG A 255 16.03 6.57 -18.04
C ARG A 255 15.07 7.68 -17.62
N THR A 256 14.49 7.52 -16.43
CA THR A 256 13.89 8.60 -15.66
C THR A 256 14.91 9.11 -14.64
N ILE A 257 15.27 10.39 -14.70
CA ILE A 257 16.07 11.08 -13.68
C ILE A 257 15.15 12.02 -12.92
N ILE A 258 15.15 11.90 -11.59
CA ILE A 258 14.44 12.81 -10.69
C ILE A 258 15.48 13.63 -9.95
N ASP A 259 15.35 14.96 -10.02
CA ASP A 259 16.27 15.92 -9.43
C ASP A 259 15.53 16.84 -8.45
N LEU A 260 15.78 16.60 -7.16
CA LEU A 260 15.23 17.34 -6.04
C LEU A 260 16.34 18.16 -5.34
N SER A 261 17.45 18.47 -6.03
CA SER A 261 18.53 19.33 -5.50
C SER A 261 18.00 20.72 -5.10
N GLY A 262 17.06 21.27 -5.88
CA GLY A 262 16.32 22.50 -5.58
C GLY A 262 15.37 22.42 -4.37
N MET A 263 15.23 21.25 -3.75
CA MET A 263 14.56 21.03 -2.46
C MET A 263 15.54 20.77 -1.31
N GLY A 264 16.80 20.39 -1.61
CA GLY A 264 17.76 19.86 -0.63
C GLY A 264 17.68 18.34 -0.42
N LEU A 265 17.15 17.61 -1.40
CA LEU A 265 16.85 16.17 -1.34
C LEU A 265 17.59 15.33 -2.41
N GLY A 266 18.52 15.92 -3.15
CA GLY A 266 19.41 15.21 -4.08
C GLY A 266 18.72 14.67 -5.33
N GLN A 267 19.39 13.73 -6.00
CA GLN A 267 18.98 13.23 -7.31
C GLN A 267 18.98 11.70 -7.34
N ARG A 268 18.14 11.10 -8.20
CA ARG A 268 18.20 9.67 -8.52
C ARG A 268 17.89 9.41 -10.00
N GLU A 269 18.78 8.68 -10.65
CA GLU A 269 18.57 8.04 -11.95
C GLU A 269 17.93 6.66 -11.72
N TYR A 270 16.89 6.34 -12.49
CA TYR A 270 16.18 5.06 -12.43
C TYR A 270 16.38 4.26 -13.71
N LEU A 271 16.52 2.94 -13.57
CA LEU A 271 16.23 1.99 -14.64
C LEU A 271 14.70 1.98 -14.84
N ASP A 272 14.23 2.39 -16.03
CA ASP A 272 12.79 2.38 -16.32
C ASP A 272 12.29 0.92 -16.43
N PRO A 273 11.36 0.48 -15.57
CA PRO A 273 11.15 -0.95 -15.28
C PRO A 273 10.48 -1.78 -16.40
N GLY A 274 9.80 -1.13 -17.34
CA GLY A 274 9.10 -1.78 -18.44
C GLY A 274 8.54 -0.77 -19.44
N LYS A 275 7.86 -1.23 -20.48
CA LYS A 275 7.06 -0.35 -21.35
C LYS A 275 5.72 -0.07 -20.68
N GLU A 276 5.24 1.17 -20.80
CA GLU A 276 3.97 1.61 -20.19
C GLU A 276 3.86 1.27 -18.69
N THR A 277 5.00 1.15 -18.01
CA THR A 277 5.16 0.98 -16.56
C THR A 277 5.66 2.29 -15.96
N ALA A 278 5.07 2.76 -14.86
CA ALA A 278 5.44 4.07 -14.30
C ALA A 278 6.62 3.99 -13.31
N VAL A 279 7.60 4.88 -13.49
CA VAL A 279 8.48 5.29 -12.37
C VAL A 279 7.70 6.27 -11.50
N THR A 280 7.73 6.13 -10.17
CA THR A 280 6.90 6.96 -9.28
C THR A 280 7.71 7.85 -8.34
N LEU A 281 7.34 9.13 -8.34
CA LEU A 281 7.78 10.14 -7.39
C LEU A 281 6.68 10.42 -6.37
N VAL A 282 6.91 10.12 -5.10
CA VAL A 282 6.08 10.57 -3.98
C VAL A 282 6.80 11.68 -3.25
N ILE A 283 6.13 12.82 -3.04
CA ILE A 283 6.63 13.94 -2.23
C ILE A 283 5.62 14.27 -1.13
N THR A 284 6.12 14.49 0.09
CA THR A 284 5.35 14.96 1.24
C THR A 284 6.13 16.00 2.05
N GLY A 285 5.47 16.63 3.02
CA GLY A 285 6.02 17.67 3.88
C GLY A 285 5.64 19.09 3.44
N SER A 286 6.32 20.08 4.02
CA SER A 286 6.15 21.51 3.69
C SER A 286 7.38 22.30 4.10
N ASP A 287 7.50 23.56 3.66
CA ASP A 287 8.66 24.41 4.00
C ASP A 287 8.81 24.64 5.52
N SER A 288 7.71 24.62 6.29
CA SER A 288 7.72 24.74 7.76
C SER A 288 8.00 23.43 8.51
N TYR A 289 7.80 22.27 7.87
CA TYR A 289 8.01 20.94 8.48
C TYR A 289 9.33 20.29 8.03
N GLY A 290 9.82 20.63 6.84
CA GLY A 290 10.73 19.82 6.04
C GLY A 290 9.97 19.04 4.97
N PHE A 291 10.64 18.73 3.85
CA PHE A 291 10.12 17.88 2.78
C PHE A 291 10.79 16.49 2.82
N THR A 292 10.08 15.47 2.33
CA THR A 292 10.59 14.10 2.17
C THR A 292 10.08 13.52 0.85
N ALA A 293 10.89 12.74 0.14
CA ALA A 293 10.57 12.19 -1.17
C ALA A 293 11.06 10.74 -1.37
N SER A 294 10.46 10.02 -2.33
CA SER A 294 10.68 8.57 -2.57
C SER A 294 12.04 8.17 -3.19
N LEU A 295 13.04 9.06 -3.22
CA LEU A 295 14.37 8.73 -3.76
C LEU A 295 15.12 7.71 -2.88
N ARG A 296 14.95 7.80 -1.56
CA ARG A 296 15.70 7.03 -0.55
C ARG A 296 14.79 6.56 0.58
N HIS A 297 15.07 5.36 1.09
CA HIS A 297 14.47 4.89 2.34
C HIS A 297 15.01 5.67 3.54
N GLY A 298 14.15 5.93 4.53
CA GLY A 298 14.58 6.41 5.84
C GLY A 298 15.17 5.29 6.70
N ARG A 299 15.38 5.56 8.00
CA ARG A 299 15.91 4.56 8.95
C ARG A 299 15.02 3.33 9.12
N GLY A 300 13.72 3.48 8.89
CA GLY A 300 12.69 2.46 9.08
C GLY A 300 11.66 2.83 10.13
N ASN A 301 11.96 3.70 11.10
CA ASN A 301 11.11 4.10 12.23
C ASN A 301 10.03 5.16 11.92
N TRP A 302 9.26 4.95 10.84
CA TRP A 302 8.33 5.98 10.35
C TRP A 302 7.16 6.28 11.31
N MET A 303 6.68 5.31 12.10
CA MET A 303 5.59 5.59 13.07
C MET A 303 6.12 6.44 14.22
N LYS A 304 7.28 6.08 14.80
CA LYS A 304 7.91 6.78 15.92
C LYS A 304 8.30 8.21 15.54
N GLY A 305 8.87 8.41 14.34
CA GLY A 305 9.19 9.74 13.81
C GLY A 305 7.96 10.66 13.67
N MET A 306 6.76 10.09 13.56
CA MET A 306 5.48 10.82 13.51
C MET A 306 4.63 10.64 14.77
N TYR A 307 5.19 10.17 15.89
CA TYR A 307 4.42 9.88 17.13
C TYR A 307 3.50 11.04 17.52
N ASN A 308 4.01 12.27 17.52
CA ASN A 308 3.23 13.47 17.87
C ASN A 308 2.08 13.83 16.90
N VAL A 309 2.00 13.16 15.74
CA VAL A 309 0.92 13.29 14.73
C VAL A 309 -0.07 12.12 14.79
N ILE A 310 0.41 10.91 15.09
CA ILE A 310 -0.42 9.67 15.01
C ILE A 310 -0.87 9.11 16.36
N ARG A 311 -0.17 9.39 17.47
CA ARG A 311 -0.40 8.73 18.78
C ARG A 311 -1.86 8.75 19.26
N ASP A 312 -2.58 9.83 18.96
CA ASP A 312 -3.94 10.07 19.43
C ASP A 312 -5.02 9.51 18.48
N ARG A 313 -4.64 9.06 17.28
CA ARG A 313 -5.51 8.40 16.30
C ARG A 313 -5.78 6.95 16.72
N GLN A 314 -6.93 6.40 16.33
CA GLN A 314 -7.15 4.97 16.44
C GLN A 314 -6.32 4.24 15.38
N VAL A 315 -5.94 2.98 15.62
CA VAL A 315 -5.17 2.17 14.67
C VAL A 315 -5.87 2.06 13.30
N GLN A 316 -7.20 2.00 13.25
CA GLN A 316 -7.96 2.01 11.99
C GLN A 316 -7.85 3.31 11.17
N HIS A 317 -7.41 4.41 11.78
CA HIS A 317 -7.24 5.72 11.12
C HIS A 317 -5.81 5.97 10.62
N ILE A 318 -4.86 5.09 10.92
CA ILE A 318 -3.47 5.19 10.47
C ILE A 318 -3.32 4.40 9.18
N PHE A 319 -2.88 5.06 8.10
CA PHE A 319 -2.54 4.37 6.86
C PHE A 319 -1.26 3.55 7.07
N MET A 320 -1.26 2.28 6.68
CA MET A 320 -0.11 1.37 6.83
C MET A 320 0.17 0.58 5.54
N PRO A 321 1.43 0.50 5.09
CA PRO A 321 1.84 -0.51 4.12
C PRO A 321 1.72 -1.92 4.70
N ALA A 322 1.38 -2.86 3.85
CA ALA A 322 1.27 -4.27 4.17
C ALA A 322 1.79 -5.17 3.04
N THR A 323 2.10 -6.42 3.36
CA THR A 323 2.60 -7.40 2.40
C THR A 323 1.76 -8.67 2.37
N HIS A 324 1.59 -9.19 1.15
CA HIS A 324 0.96 -10.46 0.87
C HIS A 324 1.90 -11.64 1.14
N ASP A 325 1.39 -12.72 1.75
CA ASP A 325 2.12 -13.96 2.04
C ASP A 325 3.54 -13.69 2.55
N SER A 326 3.65 -12.86 3.60
CA SER A 326 4.84 -12.03 3.83
C SER A 326 6.16 -12.78 3.96
N GLY A 327 6.16 -14.03 4.44
CA GLY A 327 7.37 -14.84 4.54
C GLY A 327 7.80 -15.52 3.24
N MET A 328 7.06 -15.36 2.14
CA MET A 328 7.44 -15.87 0.82
C MET A 328 8.41 -14.89 0.13
N SER A 329 9.51 -14.58 0.83
CA SER A 329 10.64 -13.76 0.35
C SER A 329 11.59 -14.51 -0.59
N ARG A 330 11.39 -15.82 -0.70
CA ARG A 330 12.23 -16.84 -1.35
C ARG A 330 11.41 -18.13 -1.42
N ILE A 331 11.86 -19.12 -2.19
CA ILE A 331 11.36 -20.50 -2.09
C ILE A 331 12.38 -21.36 -1.33
N SER A 332 11.96 -22.05 -0.28
CA SER A 332 12.83 -22.92 0.54
C SER A 332 12.70 -24.43 0.24
N GLY A 333 11.75 -24.82 -0.62
CA GLY A 333 11.67 -26.18 -1.16
C GLY A 333 11.37 -27.27 -0.13
N LYS A 334 10.76 -26.94 1.01
CA LYS A 334 10.50 -27.91 2.10
C LYS A 334 9.28 -28.79 1.81
N ILE A 335 8.43 -28.40 0.86
CA ILE A 335 7.41 -29.24 0.27
C ILE A 335 7.84 -29.55 -1.18
N GLY A 336 7.96 -30.83 -1.50
CA GLY A 336 8.21 -31.34 -2.85
C GLY A 336 6.96 -31.21 -3.72
N SER A 337 6.70 -30.01 -4.22
CA SER A 337 5.55 -29.65 -5.06
C SER A 337 5.99 -28.70 -6.19
N ILE A 338 5.07 -28.40 -7.12
CA ILE A 338 5.35 -27.61 -8.35
C ILE A 338 5.36 -26.09 -8.14
N GLY A 339 5.34 -25.61 -6.88
CA GLY A 339 5.46 -24.19 -6.57
C GLY A 339 6.90 -23.70 -6.69
N THR A 340 7.09 -22.58 -7.38
CA THR A 340 8.38 -22.01 -7.78
C THR A 340 8.44 -20.50 -7.52
N GLU A 341 9.62 -19.90 -7.68
CA GLU A 341 9.81 -18.45 -7.51
C GLU A 341 8.88 -17.67 -8.45
N VAL A 342 8.65 -18.18 -9.67
CA VAL A 342 7.78 -17.58 -10.69
C VAL A 342 6.31 -17.50 -10.24
N ASN A 343 5.76 -18.60 -9.71
CA ASN A 343 4.32 -18.79 -9.51
C ASN A 343 3.88 -18.95 -8.05
N THR A 344 4.79 -18.80 -7.08
CA THR A 344 4.51 -18.96 -5.64
C THR A 344 5.18 -17.89 -4.77
N GLN A 345 6.30 -17.29 -5.18
CA GLN A 345 6.95 -16.25 -4.39
C GLN A 345 6.25 -14.89 -4.57
N THR A 346 5.86 -14.27 -3.46
CA THR A 346 5.07 -13.01 -3.44
C THR A 346 5.87 -11.80 -2.98
N GLN A 347 7.06 -11.99 -2.39
CA GLN A 347 7.94 -10.91 -1.94
C GLN A 347 9.39 -11.14 -2.41
N GLY A 348 10.12 -10.07 -2.68
CA GLY A 348 11.58 -10.12 -2.96
C GLY A 348 12.44 -9.78 -1.74
N LEU A 349 11.80 -9.45 -0.61
CA LEU A 349 12.45 -8.98 0.62
C LEU A 349 12.01 -9.84 1.79
N ASN A 350 12.93 -10.15 2.69
CA ASN A 350 12.62 -10.80 3.97
C ASN A 350 11.91 -9.85 4.95
N ILE A 351 11.32 -10.38 6.02
CA ILE A 351 10.54 -9.59 6.99
C ILE A 351 11.31 -8.37 7.52
N TYR A 352 12.61 -8.49 7.80
CA TYR A 352 13.45 -7.35 8.22
C TYR A 352 13.46 -6.20 7.20
N ASN A 353 13.66 -6.50 5.91
CA ASN A 353 13.70 -5.48 4.88
C ASN A 353 12.31 -4.97 4.48
N GLN A 354 11.25 -5.78 4.60
CA GLN A 354 9.86 -5.31 4.47
C GLN A 354 9.51 -4.28 5.56
N LEU A 355 9.90 -4.54 6.82
CA LEU A 355 9.75 -3.60 7.94
C LEU A 355 10.47 -2.26 7.66
N ARG A 356 11.67 -2.31 7.09
CA ARG A 356 12.44 -1.11 6.67
C ARG A 356 11.83 -0.39 5.46
N ALA A 357 11.27 -1.13 4.51
CA ALA A 357 10.47 -0.59 3.39
C ALA A 357 9.11 0.00 3.83
N GLY A 358 8.75 -0.16 5.11
CA GLY A 358 7.63 0.54 5.76
C GLY A 358 6.45 -0.35 6.14
N ALA A 359 6.47 -1.65 5.85
CA ALA A 359 5.37 -2.57 6.19
C ALA A 359 5.11 -2.63 7.70
N ARG A 360 3.83 -2.54 8.10
CA ARG A 360 3.39 -2.64 9.51
C ARG A 360 2.28 -3.66 9.74
N LEU A 361 1.68 -4.17 8.67
CA LEU A 361 0.76 -5.30 8.72
C LEU A 361 1.24 -6.39 7.75
N PHE A 362 1.24 -7.63 8.21
CA PHE A 362 1.84 -8.77 7.51
C PHE A 362 0.82 -9.92 7.44
N ASP A 363 0.56 -10.45 6.24
CA ASP A 363 -0.23 -11.68 6.06
C ASP A 363 0.71 -12.89 6.16
N LEU A 364 0.94 -13.35 7.39
CA LEU A 364 1.94 -14.36 7.70
C LEU A 364 1.29 -15.74 7.80
N ARG A 365 1.13 -16.42 6.68
CA ARG A 365 0.57 -17.78 6.66
C ARG A 365 1.65 -18.79 7.06
N VAL A 366 1.42 -19.53 8.15
CA VAL A 366 2.42 -20.42 8.78
C VAL A 366 1.84 -21.81 8.94
N GLY A 367 2.59 -22.81 8.52
CA GLY A 367 2.28 -24.22 8.77
C GLY A 367 3.49 -24.99 9.27
N THR A 368 3.27 -26.25 9.64
CA THR A 368 4.36 -27.20 9.91
C THR A 368 4.62 -28.06 8.68
N VAL A 369 5.89 -28.30 8.37
CA VAL A 369 6.29 -29.31 7.39
C VAL A 369 6.71 -30.55 8.15
N HIS A 370 5.99 -31.65 7.94
CA HIS A 370 6.23 -32.94 8.58
C HIS A 370 6.94 -33.91 7.62
N GLU A 371 7.81 -34.79 8.13
CA GLU A 371 8.37 -35.84 7.29
C GLU A 371 7.36 -36.96 6.99
N VAL A 372 7.39 -37.50 5.77
CA VAL A 372 6.61 -38.69 5.39
C VAL A 372 7.02 -39.93 6.19
N ALA A 373 8.31 -40.03 6.58
CA ALA A 373 8.83 -41.15 7.35
C ALA A 373 8.46 -41.07 8.85
N ASP A 374 8.44 -39.87 9.43
CA ASP A 374 8.06 -39.62 10.81
C ASP A 374 7.27 -38.30 10.92
N LYS A 375 5.97 -38.41 11.21
CA LYS A 375 5.10 -37.22 11.36
C LYS A 375 5.32 -36.47 12.67
N SER A 376 6.10 -37.00 13.61
CA SER A 376 6.54 -36.28 14.81
C SER A 376 7.78 -35.41 14.56
N ALA A 377 8.54 -35.68 13.49
CA ALA A 377 9.57 -34.77 12.98
C ALA A 377 8.92 -33.67 12.12
N TYR A 378 9.00 -32.41 12.58
CA TYR A 378 8.48 -31.26 11.86
C TYR A 378 9.21 -29.95 12.18
N ASP A 379 9.14 -29.00 11.25
CA ASP A 379 9.60 -27.61 11.40
C ASP A 379 8.49 -26.62 11.02
N PHE A 380 8.57 -25.38 11.51
CA PHE A 380 7.63 -24.30 11.19
C PHE A 380 8.13 -23.41 10.04
N TRP A 381 7.32 -23.30 8.99
CA TRP A 381 7.64 -22.56 7.76
C TRP A 381 6.48 -21.63 7.38
N THR A 382 6.81 -20.50 6.77
CA THR A 382 5.80 -19.71 6.06
C THR A 382 5.46 -20.39 4.74
N MET A 383 4.23 -20.22 4.25
CA MET A 383 3.70 -20.99 3.13
C MET A 383 2.83 -20.13 2.21
N HIS A 384 2.88 -20.39 0.91
CA HIS A 384 1.84 -19.98 -0.04
C HIS A 384 1.46 -21.22 -0.84
N VAL A 385 0.20 -21.62 -0.70
CA VAL A 385 -0.35 -22.86 -1.25
C VAL A 385 -1.79 -22.68 -1.74
N SER A 386 -2.22 -23.53 -2.67
CA SER A 386 -3.53 -23.48 -3.33
C SER A 386 -4.71 -23.68 -2.38
N ASP A 387 -4.54 -24.57 -1.40
CA ASP A 387 -5.47 -24.90 -0.33
C ASP A 387 -4.65 -25.69 0.71
N GLU A 388 -4.53 -25.15 1.93
CA GLU A 388 -3.77 -25.78 3.01
C GLU A 388 -4.47 -27.00 3.63
N LEU A 389 -5.74 -27.26 3.26
CA LEU A 389 -6.57 -28.37 3.71
C LEU A 389 -6.78 -29.46 2.63
N ALA A 390 -6.23 -29.26 1.41
CA ALA A 390 -6.31 -30.22 0.32
C ALA A 390 -5.57 -31.53 0.61
N GLN A 391 -5.96 -32.62 -0.08
CA GLN A 391 -5.28 -33.92 0.01
C GLN A 391 -3.90 -33.94 -0.67
N VAL A 392 -3.71 -33.08 -1.68
CA VAL A 392 -2.46 -32.85 -2.40
C VAL A 392 -2.32 -31.35 -2.55
N VAL A 393 -1.22 -30.79 -2.06
CA VAL A 393 -1.05 -29.34 -1.93
C VAL A 393 -0.10 -28.82 -3.01
N VAL A 394 -0.56 -27.83 -3.78
CA VAL A 394 0.23 -27.12 -4.79
C VAL A 394 0.72 -25.80 -4.21
N GLY A 395 2.00 -25.48 -4.40
CA GLY A 395 2.66 -24.31 -3.81
C GLY A 395 4.00 -24.68 -3.18
N ASN A 396 4.49 -23.88 -2.24
CA ASN A 396 5.77 -24.11 -1.57
C ASN A 396 5.92 -23.31 -0.26
N THR A 397 7.07 -23.48 0.40
CA THR A 397 7.47 -22.80 1.63
C THR A 397 8.44 -21.64 1.38
N GLY A 398 8.47 -20.68 2.31
CA GLY A 398 9.32 -19.49 2.29
C GLY A 398 10.33 -19.46 3.43
N GLU A 399 10.28 -18.40 4.24
CA GLU A 399 11.07 -18.24 5.46
C GLU A 399 10.77 -19.32 6.52
N SER A 400 11.76 -19.62 7.37
CA SER A 400 11.51 -20.38 8.60
C SER A 400 10.93 -19.45 9.66
N LEU A 401 10.14 -19.97 10.60
CA LEU A 401 9.60 -19.14 11.68
C LEU A 401 10.71 -18.52 12.55
N ASP A 402 11.86 -19.19 12.70
CA ASP A 402 13.00 -18.67 13.45
C ASP A 402 13.72 -17.52 12.73
N ASP A 403 13.73 -17.51 11.38
CA ASP A 403 14.17 -16.35 10.60
C ASP A 403 13.27 -15.14 10.89
N VAL A 404 11.95 -15.32 10.76
CA VAL A 404 10.95 -14.27 11.03
C VAL A 404 11.11 -13.69 12.44
N VAL A 405 11.29 -14.54 13.45
CA VAL A 405 11.52 -14.11 14.85
C VAL A 405 12.83 -13.31 15.00
N ARG A 406 13.93 -13.80 14.41
CA ARG A 406 15.24 -13.10 14.43
C ARG A 406 15.16 -11.73 13.75
N GLU A 407 14.45 -11.64 12.63
CA GLU A 407 14.36 -10.45 11.81
C GLU A 407 13.48 -9.35 12.41
N VAL A 408 12.36 -9.73 13.01
CA VAL A 408 11.54 -8.82 13.82
C VAL A 408 12.34 -8.29 15.02
N ASN A 409 13.14 -9.15 15.67
CA ASN A 409 14.02 -8.73 16.77
C ASN A 409 15.09 -7.75 16.32
N GLN A 410 15.74 -7.99 15.17
CA GLN A 410 16.71 -7.07 14.62
C GLN A 410 16.07 -5.70 14.32
N PHE A 411 14.95 -5.69 13.59
CA PHE A 411 14.27 -4.43 13.25
C PHE A 411 13.83 -3.65 14.49
N THR A 412 13.22 -4.31 15.48
CA THR A 412 12.70 -3.63 16.68
C THR A 412 13.78 -3.18 17.66
N ALA A 413 14.99 -3.74 17.60
CA ALA A 413 16.17 -3.22 18.29
C ALA A 413 16.76 -1.98 17.59
N GLU A 414 16.77 -1.95 16.25
CA GLU A 414 17.25 -0.82 15.45
C GLU A 414 16.24 0.36 15.41
N ASN A 415 14.94 0.05 15.48
CA ASN A 415 13.81 0.98 15.29
C ASN A 415 12.74 0.79 16.40
N PRO A 416 13.04 1.14 17.66
CA PRO A 416 12.08 1.02 18.77
C PRO A 416 10.93 2.04 18.66
N GLY A 417 9.74 1.61 19.11
CA GLY A 417 8.54 2.46 19.22
C GLY A 417 7.52 2.31 18.09
N GLU A 418 7.76 1.38 17.16
CA GLU A 418 6.83 1.01 16.08
C GLU A 418 5.70 0.08 16.56
N VAL A 419 4.64 -0.08 15.75
CA VAL A 419 3.55 -1.05 16.01
C VAL A 419 3.45 -2.00 14.83
N ILE A 420 3.63 -3.30 15.06
CA ILE A 420 3.73 -4.33 14.03
C ILE A 420 2.65 -5.39 14.25
N PHE A 421 1.81 -5.62 13.24
CA PHE A 421 0.71 -6.58 13.26
C PHE A 421 0.99 -7.76 12.31
N PHE A 422 1.14 -8.96 12.86
CA PHE A 422 1.16 -10.21 12.09
C PHE A 422 -0.22 -10.86 12.13
N ARG A 423 -0.93 -10.88 11.00
CA ARG A 423 -2.14 -11.69 10.83
C ARG A 423 -1.68 -13.09 10.46
N VAL A 424 -1.83 -14.05 11.38
CA VAL A 424 -1.27 -15.40 11.21
C VAL A 424 -2.34 -16.37 10.75
N ARG A 425 -2.10 -17.04 9.62
CA ARG A 425 -3.06 -17.95 8.96
C ARG A 425 -2.50 -19.37 8.78
N TYR A 426 -3.32 -20.25 8.19
CA TYR A 426 -3.13 -21.70 8.05
C TYR A 426 -3.12 -22.42 9.40
N LEU A 427 -2.03 -22.38 10.17
CA LEU A 427 -1.94 -22.99 11.51
C LEU A 427 -2.26 -24.51 11.51
N ASN A 428 -1.76 -25.20 10.48
CA ASN A 428 -1.85 -26.65 10.31
C ASN A 428 -0.58 -27.19 9.63
N GLY A 429 -0.46 -28.52 9.58
CA GLY A 429 0.69 -29.21 9.00
C GLY A 429 0.43 -29.82 7.64
N ILE A 430 1.48 -29.91 6.84
CA ILE A 430 1.53 -30.53 5.50
C ILE A 430 2.75 -31.48 5.46
N LEU A 431 2.69 -32.53 4.66
CA LEU A 431 3.82 -33.44 4.45
C LEU A 431 4.86 -32.85 3.49
N ASN A 432 6.14 -33.11 3.76
CA ASN A 432 7.26 -32.71 2.90
C ASN A 432 7.20 -33.30 1.48
N ILE A 433 6.45 -34.40 1.29
CA ILE A 433 5.90 -34.81 0.00
C ILE A 433 4.38 -34.83 0.17
N PRO A 434 3.59 -33.95 -0.48
CA PRO A 434 2.19 -33.71 -0.14
C PRO A 434 1.27 -34.77 -0.74
N THR A 435 1.30 -35.98 -0.18
CA THR A 435 0.52 -37.15 -0.64
C THR A 435 -0.70 -37.47 0.24
N ALA A 436 -1.00 -36.64 1.23
CA ALA A 436 -2.15 -36.78 2.12
C ALA A 436 -2.56 -35.43 2.71
N GLY A 437 -3.81 -35.36 3.16
CA GLY A 437 -4.42 -34.15 3.72
C GLY A 437 -3.83 -33.65 5.05
N PRO A 438 -4.38 -32.52 5.57
CA PRO A 438 -3.75 -31.71 6.60
C PRO A 438 -3.53 -32.44 7.92
N ILE A 439 -2.33 -32.25 8.47
CA ILE A 439 -1.95 -32.67 9.82
C ILE A 439 -2.38 -31.56 10.78
N TYR A 440 -3.57 -31.69 11.37
CA TYR A 440 -4.06 -30.70 12.33
C TYR A 440 -3.15 -30.65 13.57
N TRP A 441 -2.79 -29.44 13.99
CA TRP A 441 -1.91 -29.24 15.14
C TRP A 441 -2.53 -29.77 16.44
N THR A 442 -1.74 -30.54 17.19
CA THR A 442 -2.03 -30.92 18.56
C THR A 442 -1.73 -29.77 19.53
N ASP A 443 -2.16 -29.91 20.78
CA ASP A 443 -1.81 -28.99 21.87
C ASP A 443 -0.28 -28.79 21.97
N GLU A 444 0.51 -29.86 21.82
CA GLU A 444 1.97 -29.84 21.81
C GLU A 444 2.54 -29.00 20.65
N ILE A 445 2.02 -29.15 19.44
CA ILE A 445 2.47 -28.36 18.28
C ILE A 445 2.10 -26.88 18.46
N VAL A 446 0.92 -26.58 19.02
CA VAL A 446 0.53 -25.20 19.36
C VAL A 446 1.45 -24.59 20.43
N HIS A 447 1.77 -25.33 21.49
CA HIS A 447 2.74 -24.88 22.50
C HIS A 447 4.15 -24.70 21.91
N SER A 448 4.59 -25.58 21.01
CA SER A 448 5.85 -25.44 20.27
C SER A 448 5.88 -24.18 19.40
N PHE A 449 4.79 -23.90 18.67
CA PHE A 449 4.60 -22.67 17.89
C PHE A 449 4.64 -21.42 18.77
N PHE A 450 3.90 -21.42 19.89
CA PHE A 450 3.91 -20.31 20.85
C PHE A 450 5.31 -20.11 21.45
N ASN A 451 6.05 -21.19 21.71
CA ASN A 451 7.43 -21.11 22.22
C ASN A 451 8.42 -20.51 21.21
N LYS A 452 8.23 -20.71 19.90
CA LYS A 452 8.98 -19.95 18.87
C LYS A 452 8.57 -18.48 18.86
N LEU A 453 7.27 -18.17 18.88
CA LEU A 453 6.80 -16.77 18.98
C LEU A 453 7.28 -16.06 20.26
N LYS A 454 7.50 -16.80 21.36
CA LYS A 454 8.08 -16.30 22.63
C LYS A 454 9.50 -15.72 22.47
N GLY A 455 10.20 -16.00 21.36
CA GLY A 455 11.49 -15.39 21.04
C GLY A 455 11.45 -13.90 20.64
N VAL A 456 10.28 -13.33 20.29
CA VAL A 456 10.16 -11.92 19.85
C VAL A 456 10.19 -10.92 21.03
N ASN A 457 11.24 -10.11 21.15
CA ASN A 457 11.48 -9.22 22.31
C ASN A 457 10.32 -8.26 22.61
N ASN A 458 9.83 -7.54 21.60
CA ASN A 458 8.87 -6.44 21.80
C ASN A 458 7.39 -6.88 21.70
N ARG A 459 7.04 -8.13 22.04
CA ARG A 459 5.62 -8.53 22.14
C ARG A 459 4.90 -7.73 23.23
N CYS A 460 3.58 -7.59 23.10
CA CYS A 460 2.74 -6.90 24.08
C CYS A 460 1.69 -7.85 24.67
N GLY A 461 2.02 -8.48 25.80
CA GLY A 461 1.09 -9.29 26.58
C GLY A 461 0.13 -8.47 27.47
N ASN A 462 -0.95 -9.11 27.92
CA ASN A 462 -1.93 -8.58 28.87
C ASN A 462 -2.56 -7.23 28.46
N LEU A 463 -2.83 -7.05 27.15
CA LEU A 463 -3.58 -5.92 26.65
C LEU A 463 -5.08 -6.00 27.01
N ASP A 464 -5.75 -4.86 26.96
CA ASP A 464 -7.20 -4.74 27.17
C ASP A 464 -7.95 -5.48 26.07
N LEU A 465 -8.78 -6.43 26.48
CA LEU A 465 -9.59 -7.25 25.58
C LEU A 465 -11.01 -6.69 25.37
N ASN A 466 -11.40 -5.66 26.15
CA ASN A 466 -12.72 -5.03 26.03
C ASN A 466 -12.78 -4.08 24.83
N THR A 467 -11.65 -3.46 24.48
CA THR A 467 -11.51 -2.55 23.34
C THR A 467 -10.72 -3.21 22.21
N LYS A 468 -11.36 -3.42 21.06
CA LYS A 468 -10.76 -3.99 19.86
C LYS A 468 -9.52 -3.21 19.41
N PHE A 469 -8.48 -3.91 18.96
CA PHE A 469 -7.16 -3.31 18.68
C PHE A 469 -7.18 -2.26 17.56
N ASN A 470 -8.09 -2.40 16.59
CA ASN A 470 -8.31 -1.38 15.55
C ASN A 470 -8.97 -0.10 16.08
N LYS A 471 -9.70 -0.17 17.21
CA LYS A 471 -10.33 0.98 17.90
C LYS A 471 -9.43 1.59 19.00
N GLN A 472 -8.41 0.87 19.46
CA GLN A 472 -7.39 1.40 20.37
C GLN A 472 -6.56 2.51 19.71
N LYS A 473 -6.06 3.45 20.52
CA LYS A 473 -5.15 4.52 20.07
C LYS A 473 -3.77 3.98 19.69
N ALA A 474 -3.03 4.67 18.83
CA ALA A 474 -1.64 4.29 18.51
C ALA A 474 -0.71 4.34 19.75
N SER A 475 -0.85 5.36 20.61
CA SER A 475 -0.11 5.47 21.89
C SER A 475 -0.24 4.21 22.75
N TYR A 476 -1.44 3.61 22.79
CA TYR A 476 -1.75 2.41 23.55
C TYR A 476 -0.79 1.23 23.26
N PHE A 477 -0.21 1.20 22.05
CA PHE A 477 0.78 0.23 21.61
C PHE A 477 2.19 0.81 21.57
N MET A 478 2.37 2.02 21.03
CA MET A 478 3.70 2.67 20.88
C MET A 478 4.40 2.92 22.22
N ASP A 479 3.63 3.20 23.28
CA ASP A 479 4.16 3.50 24.62
C ASP A 479 4.46 2.24 25.45
N ARG A 480 4.16 1.05 24.91
CA ARG A 480 4.45 -0.24 25.56
C ARG A 480 5.94 -0.57 25.54
N ASN A 481 6.31 -1.56 26.36
CA ASN A 481 7.70 -2.02 26.52
C ASN A 481 8.69 -0.89 26.84
N GLY A 482 8.24 0.16 27.53
CA GLY A 482 9.02 1.35 27.85
C GLY A 482 9.11 2.39 26.72
N GLY A 483 8.12 2.46 25.83
CA GLY A 483 8.17 3.31 24.63
C GLY A 483 8.86 2.66 23.42
N ASN A 484 9.14 1.35 23.52
CA ASN A 484 9.75 0.52 22.48
C ASN A 484 8.72 -0.15 21.55
N GLY A 485 7.42 0.07 21.78
CA GLY A 485 6.34 -0.35 20.89
C GLY A 485 5.88 -1.79 21.08
N CYS A 486 5.09 -2.28 20.11
CA CYS A 486 4.48 -3.61 20.14
C CYS A 486 4.66 -4.39 18.84
N VAL A 487 5.00 -5.67 18.99
CA VAL A 487 4.69 -6.73 18.02
C VAL A 487 3.47 -7.50 18.50
N LEU A 488 2.52 -7.75 17.59
CA LEU A 488 1.25 -8.42 17.89
C LEU A 488 1.00 -9.54 16.88
N PHE A 489 0.78 -10.75 17.40
CA PHE A 489 0.39 -11.91 16.60
C PHE A 489 -1.11 -12.15 16.74
N LEU A 490 -1.81 -12.17 15.60
CA LEU A 490 -3.27 -12.24 15.49
C LEU A 490 -3.67 -13.52 14.74
N LEU A 491 -3.94 -14.60 15.49
CA LEU A 491 -4.15 -15.94 14.99
C LEU A 491 -5.56 -16.11 14.38
N GLY A 492 -5.60 -16.48 13.09
CA GLY A 492 -6.82 -16.77 12.34
C GLY A 492 -6.58 -17.88 11.32
N GLY A 493 -6.49 -19.12 11.80
CA GLY A 493 -6.25 -20.33 11.00
C GLY A 493 -6.96 -21.55 11.58
N ASN A 494 -6.60 -22.74 11.08
CA ASN A 494 -7.36 -23.99 11.19
C ASN A 494 -7.19 -24.77 12.52
N LEU A 495 -6.85 -24.08 13.60
CA LEU A 495 -6.72 -24.66 14.94
C LEU A 495 -8.04 -25.28 15.40
N LYS A 496 -8.00 -26.49 15.95
CA LYS A 496 -9.22 -27.15 16.45
C LYS A 496 -9.68 -26.53 17.77
N PRO A 497 -10.99 -26.41 18.06
CA PRO A 497 -11.49 -25.69 19.24
C PRO A 497 -11.03 -26.21 20.62
N HIS A 498 -10.36 -27.36 20.69
CA HIS A 498 -9.84 -27.97 21.93
C HIS A 498 -8.35 -27.72 22.18
N VAL A 499 -7.59 -27.20 21.19
CA VAL A 499 -6.19 -26.77 21.40
C VAL A 499 -6.15 -25.27 21.69
N PRO A 500 -5.07 -24.73 22.32
CA PRO A 500 -4.97 -23.30 22.61
C PRO A 500 -5.14 -22.45 21.34
N GLN A 501 -5.78 -21.29 21.50
CA GLN A 501 -6.18 -20.40 20.40
C GLN A 501 -5.52 -19.02 20.48
N ASP A 502 -4.90 -18.74 21.63
CA ASP A 502 -4.25 -17.50 22.02
C ASP A 502 -3.31 -17.82 23.20
N SER A 503 -2.41 -16.89 23.51
CA SER A 503 -1.77 -16.78 24.82
C SER A 503 -1.61 -15.30 25.16
N VAL A 504 -2.67 -14.75 25.77
CA VAL A 504 -2.83 -13.33 26.08
C VAL A 504 -1.66 -12.78 26.91
N SER A 505 -1.12 -13.57 27.85
CA SER A 505 0.01 -13.18 28.68
C SER A 505 1.33 -13.11 27.92
N ASP A 506 1.51 -13.92 26.88
CA ASP A 506 2.66 -13.89 25.99
C ASP A 506 2.56 -12.80 24.91
N GLY A 507 1.37 -12.22 24.67
CA GLY A 507 1.13 -11.28 23.57
C GLY A 507 0.74 -11.95 22.24
N ILE A 508 0.16 -13.14 22.32
CA ILE A 508 -0.38 -13.91 21.20
C ILE A 508 -1.91 -13.87 21.33
N TYR A 509 -2.62 -13.37 20.32
CA TYR A 509 -4.06 -13.09 20.39
C TYR A 509 -4.81 -13.75 19.24
N ARG A 510 -6.13 -13.94 19.40
CA ARG A 510 -7.01 -14.30 18.27
C ARG A 510 -7.13 -13.13 17.30
N SER A 511 -7.32 -13.44 16.02
CA SER A 511 -7.68 -12.48 14.98
C SER A 511 -8.91 -11.63 15.35
N SER A 512 -9.87 -12.23 16.07
CA SER A 512 -11.07 -11.56 16.60
C SER A 512 -10.81 -10.43 17.61
N MET A 513 -9.57 -10.19 18.03
CA MET A 513 -9.18 -8.97 18.76
C MET A 513 -9.12 -7.72 17.90
N MET A 514 -9.13 -7.87 16.57
CA MET A 514 -9.03 -6.77 15.61
C MET A 514 -10.13 -6.95 14.55
N ASP A 515 -11.13 -6.07 14.55
CA ASP A 515 -12.23 -6.15 13.60
C ASP A 515 -11.78 -5.58 12.25
N VAL A 516 -11.55 -6.50 11.29
CA VAL A 516 -10.98 -6.23 9.98
C VAL A 516 -11.97 -6.59 8.88
N TRP A 517 -12.16 -5.69 7.92
CA TRP A 517 -12.68 -6.01 6.60
C TRP A 517 -11.50 -6.27 5.67
N ASP A 518 -11.51 -7.44 5.04
CA ASP A 518 -10.45 -7.97 4.21
C ASP A 518 -11.05 -8.26 2.83
N ASN A 519 -11.09 -7.26 1.93
CA ASN A 519 -11.65 -7.48 0.59
C ASN A 519 -10.61 -8.11 -0.34
N TRP A 520 -10.72 -9.42 -0.51
CA TRP A 520 -10.04 -10.18 -1.56
C TRP A 520 -10.87 -10.13 -2.85
N SER A 521 -10.47 -9.27 -3.79
CA SER A 521 -11.20 -9.03 -5.05
C SER A 521 -11.47 -10.28 -5.89
N ASN A 522 -10.56 -11.27 -5.83
CA ASN A 522 -10.55 -12.46 -6.67
C ASN A 522 -10.57 -12.18 -8.20
N LEU A 523 -10.04 -11.03 -8.62
CA LEU A 523 -10.04 -10.60 -10.03
C LEU A 523 -8.69 -10.88 -10.70
N PRO A 524 -8.68 -11.33 -11.98
CA PRO A 524 -7.49 -11.87 -12.65
C PRO A 524 -6.66 -10.83 -13.44
N ASP A 525 -7.06 -9.56 -13.43
CA ASP A 525 -6.29 -8.47 -14.05
C ASP A 525 -6.32 -7.19 -13.20
N THR A 526 -5.32 -6.34 -13.43
CA THR A 526 -5.08 -5.12 -12.65
C THR A 526 -6.19 -4.09 -12.75
N GLU A 527 -6.83 -3.90 -13.91
CA GLU A 527 -7.86 -2.86 -14.05
C GLU A 527 -9.13 -3.24 -13.30
N LYS A 528 -9.59 -4.49 -13.42
CA LYS A 528 -10.75 -4.95 -12.66
C LYS A 528 -10.48 -4.93 -11.16
N MET A 529 -9.32 -5.42 -10.74
CA MET A 529 -8.88 -5.40 -9.34
C MET A 529 -8.83 -3.98 -8.77
N ALA A 530 -8.15 -3.05 -9.45
CA ALA A 530 -8.03 -1.68 -8.98
C ALA A 530 -9.40 -1.00 -8.85
N ASN A 531 -10.29 -1.19 -9.83
CA ASN A 531 -11.65 -0.64 -9.81
C ASN A 531 -12.52 -1.20 -8.67
N ASP A 532 -12.42 -2.50 -8.37
CA ASP A 532 -13.05 -3.15 -7.23
C ASP A 532 -12.57 -2.55 -5.90
N GLN A 533 -11.26 -2.58 -5.68
CA GLN A 533 -10.65 -2.07 -4.45
C GLN A 533 -11.02 -0.59 -4.21
N VAL A 534 -10.89 0.28 -5.22
CA VAL A 534 -11.24 1.70 -5.05
C VAL A 534 -12.74 1.97 -4.97
N ALA A 535 -13.63 1.00 -5.24
CA ALA A 535 -15.05 1.14 -4.96
C ALA A 535 -15.29 1.01 -3.45
N ASP A 536 -14.73 -0.03 -2.82
CA ASP A 536 -14.86 -0.28 -1.39
C ASP A 536 -14.24 0.82 -0.52
N TRP A 537 -13.10 1.38 -0.92
CA TRP A 537 -12.46 2.48 -0.18
C TRP A 537 -13.40 3.67 0.02
N LYS A 538 -14.27 3.93 -0.96
CA LYS A 538 -15.26 5.04 -0.94
C LYS A 538 -16.45 4.75 -0.02
N THR A 539 -16.62 3.50 0.42
CA THR A 539 -17.65 3.11 1.41
C THR A 539 -17.19 3.26 2.87
N VAL A 540 -15.87 3.34 3.12
CA VAL A 540 -15.30 3.47 4.47
C VAL A 540 -15.27 4.93 4.90
N GLY A 541 -16.40 5.41 5.43
CA GLY A 541 -16.58 6.81 5.84
C GLY A 541 -15.84 7.18 7.12
N ARG A 542 -14.79 8.01 6.99
CA ARG A 542 -13.89 8.47 8.07
C ARG A 542 -14.28 9.81 8.72
N SER A 543 -15.49 10.30 8.47
CA SER A 543 -16.00 11.57 9.04
C SER A 543 -16.91 11.32 10.25
N GLY A 544 -17.14 12.35 11.07
CA GLY A 544 -17.67 12.30 12.46
C GLY A 544 -19.08 11.74 12.70
N SER A 545 -19.65 10.97 11.78
CA SER A 545 -20.80 10.08 12.04
C SER A 545 -20.49 8.59 11.80
N PHE A 546 -19.28 8.25 11.33
CA PHE A 546 -18.60 6.94 11.35
C PHE A 546 -19.45 5.70 10.99
N LYS A 547 -20.47 5.85 10.12
CA LYS A 547 -21.44 4.79 9.80
C LYS A 547 -20.83 3.49 9.27
N ASN A 548 -19.63 3.55 8.70
CA ASN A 548 -18.87 2.39 8.25
C ASN A 548 -17.35 2.58 8.49
N ASP A 549 -16.98 3.08 9.68
CA ASP A 549 -15.57 3.24 10.04
C ASP A 549 -14.97 1.90 10.51
N GLN A 550 -14.32 1.21 9.58
CA GLN A 550 -13.76 -0.14 9.74
C GLN A 550 -12.25 -0.16 9.49
N PHE A 551 -11.55 -1.20 9.97
CA PHE A 551 -10.19 -1.48 9.51
C PHE A 551 -10.27 -2.21 8.16
N LEU A 552 -10.22 -1.46 7.05
CA LEU A 552 -10.17 -2.06 5.72
C LEU A 552 -8.72 -2.38 5.34
N ILE A 553 -8.45 -3.65 5.02
CA ILE A 553 -7.29 -4.07 4.24
C ILE A 553 -7.71 -4.06 2.77
N SER A 554 -6.99 -3.29 1.96
CA SER A 554 -7.06 -3.41 0.50
C SER A 554 -6.03 -4.44 0.04
N GLN A 555 -6.51 -5.51 -0.59
CA GLN A 555 -5.70 -6.51 -1.28
C GLN A 555 -5.35 -5.94 -2.68
N TRP A 556 -4.29 -5.14 -2.77
CA TRP A 556 -3.84 -4.54 -4.03
C TRP A 556 -2.94 -5.50 -4.81
N LEU A 557 -3.51 -6.67 -5.10
CA LEU A 557 -2.87 -7.82 -5.74
C LEU A 557 -3.88 -8.53 -6.63
N VAL A 558 -3.39 -9.29 -7.62
CA VAL A 558 -4.23 -9.86 -8.68
C VAL A 558 -4.30 -11.38 -8.57
N SER A 559 -5.51 -11.93 -8.50
CA SER A 559 -5.78 -13.37 -8.41
C SER A 559 -5.76 -14.02 -9.79
N ALA A 560 -4.60 -14.00 -10.45
CA ALA A 560 -4.38 -14.67 -11.72
C ALA A 560 -4.27 -16.20 -11.54
N ASP A 561 -4.65 -16.96 -12.57
CA ASP A 561 -4.63 -18.43 -12.53
C ASP A 561 -3.19 -19.00 -12.59
N PRO A 562 -2.96 -20.27 -12.20
CA PRO A 562 -1.62 -20.88 -12.17
C PRO A 562 -0.88 -20.92 -13.52
N VAL A 563 -1.58 -20.94 -14.66
CA VAL A 563 -0.93 -20.88 -15.98
C VAL A 563 -0.46 -19.45 -16.25
N THR A 564 -1.31 -18.46 -15.97
CA THR A 564 -0.98 -17.04 -16.12
C THR A 564 0.15 -16.61 -15.16
N THR A 565 0.13 -17.02 -13.89
CA THR A 565 1.24 -16.70 -12.96
C THR A 565 2.53 -17.42 -13.33
N THR A 566 2.47 -18.66 -13.86
CA THR A 566 3.66 -19.35 -14.37
C THR A 566 4.20 -18.73 -15.68
N ALA A 567 3.33 -18.18 -16.53
CA ALA A 567 3.73 -17.56 -17.80
C ALA A 567 4.28 -16.12 -17.65
N LEU A 568 3.78 -15.37 -16.66
CA LEU A 568 4.13 -13.94 -16.49
C LEU A 568 5.00 -13.66 -15.26
N SER A 569 5.03 -14.56 -14.27
CA SER A 569 5.49 -14.37 -12.89
C SER A 569 4.61 -13.47 -12.01
N ILE A 570 4.43 -13.86 -10.74
CA ILE A 570 3.80 -13.01 -9.71
C ILE A 570 4.57 -11.70 -9.57
N GLN A 571 5.91 -11.74 -9.64
CA GLN A 571 6.74 -10.53 -9.56
C GLN A 571 6.34 -9.50 -10.62
N ASN A 572 6.29 -9.89 -11.91
CA ASN A 572 5.99 -8.92 -12.97
C ASN A 572 4.54 -8.43 -12.87
N ILE A 573 3.58 -9.30 -12.52
CA ILE A 573 2.18 -8.94 -12.28
C ILE A 573 2.08 -7.89 -11.16
N GLY A 574 2.86 -8.03 -10.10
CA GLY A 574 2.97 -7.05 -9.02
C GLY A 574 3.64 -5.75 -9.48
N ILE A 575 4.91 -5.80 -9.86
CA ILE A 575 5.74 -4.59 -10.02
C ILE A 575 5.48 -3.79 -11.31
N LEU A 576 4.92 -4.40 -12.37
CA LEU A 576 4.74 -3.72 -13.66
C LEU A 576 3.35 -3.08 -13.82
N PRO A 577 2.21 -3.80 -13.96
CA PRO A 577 0.91 -3.13 -14.06
C PRO A 577 0.36 -2.68 -12.69
N THR A 578 0.57 -3.48 -11.63
CA THR A 578 -0.28 -3.42 -10.43
C THR A 578 0.19 -2.39 -9.40
N ASN A 579 1.38 -2.52 -8.85
CA ASN A 579 1.92 -1.59 -7.85
C ASN A 579 1.99 -0.15 -8.39
N PRO A 580 2.42 0.12 -9.64
CA PRO A 580 2.41 1.49 -10.18
C PRO A 580 1.00 2.09 -10.36
N ALA A 581 -0.05 1.26 -10.47
CA ALA A 581 -1.42 1.75 -10.55
C ALA A 581 -1.94 2.32 -9.21
N LEU A 582 -1.42 1.85 -8.07
CA LEU A 582 -1.79 2.38 -6.73
C LEU A 582 -1.59 3.90 -6.67
N TYR A 583 -0.48 4.37 -7.24
CA TYR A 583 -0.05 5.75 -7.09
C TYR A 583 -0.82 6.74 -7.96
N TRP A 584 -1.42 6.33 -9.09
CA TRP A 584 -2.25 7.22 -9.91
C TRP A 584 -3.76 6.94 -9.82
N MET A 585 -4.18 5.67 -9.72
CA MET A 585 -5.60 5.29 -9.62
C MET A 585 -6.06 5.29 -8.16
N GLY A 586 -5.26 4.67 -7.29
CA GLY A 586 -5.54 4.58 -5.86
C GLY A 586 -5.56 5.95 -5.20
N VAL A 587 -4.45 6.71 -5.25
CA VAL A 587 -4.34 8.04 -4.61
C VAL A 587 -5.49 8.97 -5.02
N ASN A 588 -5.82 9.06 -6.31
CA ASN A 588 -6.89 9.93 -6.78
C ASN A 588 -8.30 9.44 -6.41
N SER A 589 -8.44 8.18 -5.98
CA SER A 589 -9.68 7.62 -5.42
C SER A 589 -9.79 7.74 -3.90
N MET A 590 -8.72 8.10 -3.20
CA MET A 590 -8.73 8.42 -1.76
C MET A 590 -9.15 9.88 -1.53
N SER A 591 -9.44 10.23 -0.27
CA SER A 591 -9.63 11.60 0.19
C SER A 591 -9.39 11.71 1.70
N PRO A 592 -9.38 12.93 2.29
CA PRO A 592 -9.42 13.11 3.75
C PRO A 592 -10.68 12.55 4.44
N GLU A 593 -11.63 11.97 3.72
CA GLU A 593 -12.83 11.33 4.27
C GLU A 593 -12.96 9.83 3.95
N ALA A 594 -12.12 9.28 3.06
CA ALA A 594 -12.20 7.89 2.59
C ALA A 594 -10.82 7.34 2.15
N TRP A 595 -10.33 6.31 2.86
CA TRP A 595 -9.10 5.57 2.53
C TRP A 595 -9.08 4.18 3.21
N PRO A 596 -8.44 3.17 2.59
CA PRO A 596 -8.19 1.89 3.25
C PRO A 596 -7.19 2.06 4.39
N THR A 597 -7.32 1.29 5.47
CA THR A 597 -6.36 1.40 6.59
C THR A 597 -5.02 0.78 6.22
N ALA A 598 -5.04 -0.38 5.58
CA ALA A 598 -3.82 -1.00 5.06
C ALA A 598 -3.94 -1.21 3.54
N VAL A 599 -2.83 -0.99 2.83
CA VAL A 599 -2.69 -1.39 1.42
C VAL A 599 -1.65 -2.49 1.36
N LEU A 600 -2.09 -3.66 0.95
CA LEU A 600 -1.36 -4.92 0.99
C LEU A 600 -0.96 -5.29 -0.43
N VAL A 601 0.35 -5.46 -0.66
CA VAL A 601 0.95 -5.66 -2.00
C VAL A 601 1.87 -6.88 -2.07
N ASP A 602 2.06 -7.40 -3.28
CA ASP A 602 3.20 -8.25 -3.64
C ASP A 602 4.46 -7.38 -3.89
N TYR A 603 5.65 -7.93 -3.62
CA TYR A 603 6.97 -7.34 -3.90
C TYR A 603 7.15 -5.87 -3.45
N ILE A 604 6.90 -5.57 -2.17
CA ILE A 604 7.05 -4.21 -1.62
C ILE A 604 8.46 -3.62 -1.88
N GLY A 605 8.51 -2.38 -2.38
CA GLY A 605 9.77 -1.64 -2.64
C GLY A 605 10.57 -2.11 -3.87
N VAL A 606 10.27 -3.26 -4.45
CA VAL A 606 10.89 -3.74 -5.70
C VAL A 606 10.15 -3.11 -6.88
N VAL A 607 10.89 -2.47 -7.78
CA VAL A 607 10.33 -1.84 -8.99
C VAL A 607 10.88 -2.40 -10.29
N VAL A 608 12.09 -2.98 -10.29
CA VAL A 608 12.69 -3.67 -11.44
C VAL A 608 12.76 -5.18 -11.13
N ALA A 609 12.46 -6.00 -12.13
CA ALA A 609 12.50 -7.46 -11.99
C ALA A 609 13.90 -7.93 -11.54
N ASP A 610 13.95 -8.94 -10.67
CA ASP A 610 15.20 -9.54 -10.17
C ASP A 610 16.19 -8.56 -9.48
N LYS A 611 15.76 -7.34 -9.12
CA LYS A 611 16.56 -6.31 -8.40
C LYS A 611 16.08 -6.14 -6.96
N TRP A 612 16.54 -7.02 -6.07
CA TRP A 612 16.11 -7.05 -4.66
C TRP A 612 17.13 -6.44 -3.67
N ASN A 613 18.31 -6.02 -4.14
CA ASN A 613 19.32 -5.41 -3.27
C ASN A 613 18.82 -4.06 -2.72
N TRP A 614 19.14 -3.74 -1.46
CA TRP A 614 18.57 -2.62 -0.71
C TRP A 614 18.80 -1.22 -1.36
N ASP A 615 19.92 -1.05 -2.05
CA ASP A 615 20.31 0.12 -2.84
C ASP A 615 19.49 0.30 -4.13
N GLN A 616 18.95 -0.80 -4.67
CA GLN A 616 18.18 -0.81 -5.93
C GLN A 616 16.68 -0.55 -5.70
N LEU A 617 16.18 -0.76 -4.48
CA LEU A 617 14.77 -0.58 -4.12
C LEU A 617 14.28 0.87 -4.27
N SER A 618 12.98 1.04 -4.51
CA SER A 618 12.31 2.34 -4.50
C SER A 618 11.61 2.59 -3.15
N ALA A 619 11.65 3.84 -2.66
CA ALA A 619 11.07 4.21 -1.37
C ALA A 619 9.63 4.74 -1.48
N GLU A 620 8.96 4.51 -2.61
CA GLU A 620 7.60 5.00 -2.89
C GLU A 620 6.60 4.66 -1.78
N MET A 621 6.48 3.39 -1.41
CA MET A 621 5.53 2.94 -0.38
C MET A 621 5.89 3.47 1.02
N TYR A 622 7.17 3.59 1.34
CA TYR A 622 7.67 4.18 2.59
C TYR A 622 7.27 5.67 2.70
N THR A 623 7.55 6.45 1.66
CA THR A 623 7.19 7.88 1.60
C THR A 623 5.68 8.08 1.48
N PHE A 624 4.96 7.16 0.82
CA PHE A 624 3.50 7.17 0.73
C PHE A 624 2.84 6.97 2.10
N ALA A 625 3.36 6.07 2.94
CA ALA A 625 2.89 5.89 4.32
C ALA A 625 3.05 7.16 5.17
N ILE A 626 4.22 7.80 5.08
CA ILE A 626 4.50 9.08 5.73
C ILE A 626 3.55 10.15 5.19
N GLY A 627 3.41 10.26 3.87
CA GLY A 627 2.55 11.26 3.22
C GLY A 627 1.07 11.12 3.55
N MET A 628 0.53 9.90 3.54
CA MET A 628 -0.86 9.66 3.92
C MET A 628 -1.11 10.09 5.37
N ASN A 629 -0.19 9.80 6.30
CA ASN A 629 -0.38 10.13 7.71
C ASN A 629 -0.07 11.59 8.07
N LEU A 630 0.96 12.21 7.48
CA LEU A 630 1.28 13.64 7.68
C LEU A 630 0.27 14.55 7.01
N TYR A 631 -0.17 14.20 5.80
CA TYR A 631 -1.03 15.02 4.96
C TYR A 631 -2.47 14.51 4.93
N MET A 632 -2.78 13.49 4.12
CA MET A 632 -4.17 13.11 3.77
C MET A 632 -5.08 12.92 4.99
N VAL A 633 -4.61 12.15 5.99
CA VAL A 633 -5.35 11.88 7.24
C VAL A 633 -5.36 13.10 8.17
N SER A 634 -4.35 13.97 8.13
CA SER A 634 -4.28 15.17 8.97
C SER A 634 -5.26 16.27 8.55
N GLU A 635 -5.66 16.30 7.27
CA GLU A 635 -6.67 17.23 6.76
C GLU A 635 -8.10 16.90 7.28
N ASN A 636 -8.27 15.78 8.00
CA ASN A 636 -9.53 15.36 8.62
C ASN A 636 -9.62 15.80 10.09
N CYS A 637 -10.36 16.89 10.35
CA CYS A 637 -10.57 17.40 11.71
C CYS A 637 -11.40 16.50 12.65
N ASP A 638 -12.14 15.52 12.11
CA ASP A 638 -12.95 14.59 12.90
C ASP A 638 -12.08 13.48 13.52
N ILE A 639 -10.88 13.23 12.95
CA ILE A 639 -9.85 12.31 13.45
C ILE A 639 -8.67 13.04 14.09
N ASN A 640 -8.21 14.15 13.49
CA ASN A 640 -7.07 14.93 13.98
C ASN A 640 -7.53 16.26 14.56
N HIS A 641 -7.57 16.37 15.90
CA HIS A 641 -8.17 17.53 16.56
C HIS A 641 -7.24 18.77 16.63
N GLY A 642 -5.94 18.60 16.40
CA GLY A 642 -4.97 19.70 16.26
C GLY A 642 -4.86 20.20 14.81
N PRO A 643 -4.18 21.33 14.56
CA PRO A 643 -3.94 21.80 13.19
C PRO A 643 -3.14 20.78 12.36
N SER A 644 -3.32 20.79 11.05
CA SER A 644 -2.53 19.99 10.11
C SER A 644 -1.03 20.25 10.33
N PRO A 645 -0.18 19.22 10.54
CA PRO A 645 1.20 19.39 10.99
C PRO A 645 2.11 20.03 9.94
N LEU A 646 1.63 20.11 8.69
CA LEU A 646 2.33 20.71 7.57
C LEU A 646 2.00 22.20 7.39
N LEU A 647 1.12 22.79 8.20
CA LEU A 647 0.76 24.21 8.14
C LEU A 647 1.52 25.05 9.19
N PRO A 648 1.84 26.33 8.90
CA PRO A 648 2.42 27.24 9.88
C PRO A 648 1.52 27.47 11.11
N ARG A 649 2.11 27.38 12.30
CA ARG A 649 1.41 27.63 13.58
C ARG A 649 1.04 29.10 13.73
N ARG A 650 -0.13 29.39 14.31
CA ARG A 650 -0.69 30.75 14.34
C ARG A 650 -0.10 31.58 15.49
N GLY A 651 1.02 32.25 15.21
CA GLY A 651 1.67 33.19 16.15
C GLY A 651 2.78 32.59 17.02
N GLY A 652 3.26 31.40 16.68
CA GLY A 652 4.47 30.80 17.26
C GLY A 652 5.56 30.61 16.21
N ALA A 653 6.82 30.52 16.64
CA ALA A 653 7.89 30.03 15.76
C ALA A 653 7.57 28.60 15.30
N ALA A 654 7.98 28.24 14.08
CA ALA A 654 7.79 26.89 13.56
C ALA A 654 8.44 25.86 14.52
N VAL A 655 7.63 24.93 15.02
CA VAL A 655 8.12 23.89 15.93
C VAL A 655 8.91 22.87 15.11
N LYS A 656 10.21 23.12 14.97
CA LYS A 656 11.19 22.15 14.53
C LYS A 656 11.25 21.01 15.56
N THR A 657 10.33 20.04 15.45
CA THR A 657 10.41 18.79 16.19
C THR A 657 11.71 18.08 15.78
N PRO A 658 12.67 17.85 16.71
CA PRO A 658 13.99 17.32 16.35
C PRO A 658 13.93 15.98 15.61
N GLU A 659 12.92 15.17 15.94
CA GLU A 659 12.63 13.86 15.34
C GLU A 659 12.17 13.99 13.86
N ALA A 660 11.33 14.97 13.53
CA ALA A 660 10.93 15.23 12.14
C ALA A 660 12.12 15.69 11.28
N SER A 661 13.01 16.52 11.83
CA SER A 661 14.24 16.92 11.14
C SER A 661 15.24 15.77 10.90
N GLN A 662 15.07 14.60 11.52
CA GLN A 662 15.84 13.40 11.16
C GLN A 662 15.26 12.64 9.95
N ALA A 663 13.99 12.87 9.58
CA ALA A 663 13.40 12.35 8.34
C ALA A 663 13.70 13.23 7.11
N GLY A 664 14.26 14.43 7.32
CA GLY A 664 14.56 15.43 6.30
C GLY A 664 15.95 16.06 6.46
N SER A 665 16.97 15.25 6.77
CA SER A 665 18.36 15.70 6.71
C SER A 665 18.71 16.10 5.27
N THR A 666 19.13 17.35 5.04
CA THR A 666 19.45 17.81 3.69
C THR A 666 20.61 17.01 3.10
N TRP A 667 20.36 16.36 1.96
CA TRP A 667 21.31 15.54 1.23
C TRP A 667 21.17 15.91 -0.24
N ASN A 668 22.26 16.28 -0.90
CA ASN A 668 22.27 16.69 -2.31
C ASN A 668 23.09 15.77 -3.22
N GLY A 669 23.33 14.54 -2.75
CA GLY A 669 23.98 13.50 -3.54
C GLY A 669 23.17 13.01 -4.75
N ILE A 670 23.77 12.08 -5.48
CA ILE A 670 23.20 11.39 -6.63
C ILE A 670 23.18 9.89 -6.35
N ILE A 671 22.05 9.23 -6.66
CA ILE A 671 21.99 7.77 -6.83
C ILE A 671 21.90 7.47 -8.32
N TYR A 672 22.86 6.72 -8.85
CA TYR A 672 22.89 6.29 -10.25
C TYR A 672 22.05 5.03 -10.47
N ALA A 673 21.65 4.76 -11.72
CA ALA A 673 20.76 3.64 -12.04
C ALA A 673 21.29 2.25 -11.66
N ASN A 674 22.60 2.12 -11.44
CA ASN A 674 23.25 0.88 -11.01
C ASN A 674 23.29 0.68 -9.48
N GLY A 675 22.78 1.63 -8.67
CA GLY A 675 22.81 1.61 -7.21
C GLY A 675 23.98 2.40 -6.58
N THR A 676 24.94 2.87 -7.37
CA THR A 676 26.07 3.69 -6.87
C THR A 676 25.57 5.00 -6.28
N VAL A 677 26.10 5.38 -5.11
CA VAL A 677 25.82 6.64 -4.44
C VAL A 677 27.04 7.54 -4.51
N ASP A 678 26.83 8.79 -4.94
CA ASP A 678 27.76 9.89 -4.75
C ASP A 678 27.13 10.86 -3.73
N ASP A 679 27.72 10.98 -2.53
CA ASP A 679 27.18 11.80 -1.45
C ASP A 679 27.63 13.28 -1.51
N ASP A 680 28.67 13.62 -2.28
CA ASP A 680 29.22 14.99 -2.44
C ASP A 680 29.54 15.32 -3.93
N PRO A 681 28.54 15.22 -4.83
CA PRO A 681 28.72 15.50 -6.25
C PRO A 681 29.02 16.98 -6.49
N ALA A 682 29.77 17.26 -7.56
CA ALA A 682 30.01 18.64 -7.98
C ALA A 682 28.67 19.37 -8.20
N PRO A 683 28.46 20.63 -7.71
CA PRO A 683 27.14 21.26 -7.68
C PRO A 683 26.42 21.39 -9.03
N GLN A 684 27.17 21.44 -10.13
CA GLN A 684 26.68 21.49 -11.51
C GLN A 684 26.40 20.12 -12.14
N LEU A 685 26.66 19.01 -11.43
CA LEU A 685 26.47 17.65 -11.93
C LEU A 685 25.00 17.26 -11.85
N HIS A 686 24.30 17.41 -12.98
CA HIS A 686 22.90 17.04 -13.12
C HIS A 686 22.76 15.93 -14.17
N PRO A 687 22.72 14.64 -13.76
CA PRO A 687 22.63 13.52 -14.70
C PRO A 687 21.49 13.69 -15.70
N GLY A 688 21.82 13.46 -16.97
CA GLY A 688 20.87 13.60 -18.06
C GLY A 688 20.32 15.02 -18.29
N ARG A 689 20.94 16.09 -17.81
CA ARG A 689 20.65 17.46 -18.31
C ARG A 689 21.26 17.63 -19.72
N ALA A 690 20.63 18.40 -20.60
CA ALA A 690 21.21 18.78 -21.90
C ALA A 690 22.03 20.06 -21.74
N GLU A 691 23.24 20.10 -22.31
CA GLU A 691 24.04 21.34 -22.40
C GLU A 691 23.58 22.23 -23.57
N VAL A 692 23.17 21.59 -24.68
CA VAL A 692 22.69 22.25 -25.90
C VAL A 692 21.33 21.68 -26.29
N LEU A 693 20.38 22.58 -26.55
CA LEU A 693 19.05 22.27 -27.07
C LEU A 693 19.11 22.30 -28.61
N ARG A 694 18.62 21.24 -29.26
CA ARG A 694 18.78 20.98 -30.70
C ARG A 694 17.65 21.60 -31.54
N PRO A 695 17.85 21.82 -32.86
CA PRO A 695 16.80 22.31 -33.74
C PRO A 695 15.66 21.28 -33.80
N GLY A 696 14.43 21.73 -33.54
CA GLY A 696 13.27 20.85 -33.34
C GLY A 696 12.96 20.51 -31.87
N THR A 697 13.74 21.00 -30.89
CA THR A 697 13.32 20.96 -29.47
C THR A 697 12.06 21.83 -29.30
N ALA A 698 10.99 21.22 -28.77
CA ALA A 698 9.69 21.83 -28.57
C ALA A 698 9.41 22.07 -27.08
N PHE A 699 8.96 23.27 -26.74
CA PHE A 699 8.55 23.68 -25.40
C PHE A 699 7.03 23.55 -25.23
N LEU A 700 6.56 23.31 -24.01
CA LEU A 700 5.12 23.16 -23.72
C LEU A 700 4.30 24.46 -23.82
N ASN A 701 4.94 25.59 -24.10
CA ASN A 701 4.29 26.84 -24.51
C ASN A 701 4.06 26.94 -26.04
N GLY A 702 4.44 25.92 -26.82
CA GLY A 702 4.32 25.87 -28.28
C GLY A 702 5.53 26.39 -29.05
N THR A 703 6.59 26.85 -28.38
CA THR A 703 7.82 27.31 -29.04
C THR A 703 8.63 26.13 -29.55
N VAL A 704 9.16 26.20 -30.79
CA VAL A 704 10.07 25.18 -31.35
C VAL A 704 11.36 25.84 -31.82
N LEU A 705 12.51 25.35 -31.34
CA LEU A 705 13.82 25.89 -31.72
C LEU A 705 14.13 25.64 -33.20
N GLN A 706 14.54 26.68 -33.93
CA GLN A 706 14.94 26.60 -35.34
C GLN A 706 16.45 26.43 -35.53
N THR A 707 17.22 26.64 -34.47
CA THR A 707 18.69 26.61 -34.42
C THR A 707 19.11 26.03 -33.06
N GLU A 708 20.36 25.59 -32.93
CA GLU A 708 20.91 25.19 -31.64
C GLU A 708 20.96 26.38 -30.66
N ALA A 709 20.77 26.10 -29.38
CA ALA A 709 20.91 27.07 -28.30
C ALA A 709 21.51 26.39 -27.06
N ALA A 710 22.32 27.11 -26.28
CA ALA A 710 22.71 26.64 -24.96
C ALA A 710 21.45 26.46 -24.07
N ASN A 711 21.43 25.42 -23.24
CA ASN A 711 20.34 25.25 -22.29
C ASN A 711 20.50 26.31 -21.16
N PRO A 712 19.53 27.22 -20.94
CA PRO A 712 19.63 28.21 -19.86
C PRO A 712 19.62 27.61 -18.44
N MET A 713 19.50 26.29 -18.33
CA MET A 713 19.62 25.51 -17.11
C MET A 713 20.96 24.76 -16.98
N SER A 714 21.82 24.66 -18.01
CA SER A 714 23.16 24.06 -17.87
C SER A 714 24.24 25.04 -17.39
N GLU A 715 23.98 26.35 -17.48
CA GLU A 715 24.84 27.41 -16.92
C GLU A 715 24.58 27.66 -15.42
N ARG A 716 23.96 26.71 -14.70
CA ARG A 716 23.46 26.84 -13.32
C ARG A 716 23.57 25.57 -12.51
#